data_AF-A0A4Q3KXH4-F1
#
_entry.id   AF-A0A4Q3KXH4-F1
#
_cell.length_a   1.000
_cell.length_b   1.000
_cell.length_c   1.000
_cell.angle_alpha   90.00
_cell.angle_beta   90.00
_cell.angle_gamma   90.00
#
_symmetry.space_group_name_H-M   'P 1'
#
loop_
_entity.id
_entity.type
_entity.pdbx_description
1 polymer ?
#
loop_
_entity_poly.entity_id
_entity_poly.type
_entity_poly.pdbx_seq_one_letter_code
_entity_poly.pdbx_strand_id
1 'polypeptide(L)'
;MLDQFFLLDSVPPGLLLTGAYDPLLVALSIGVAVLTSSLALQLGAQAGAAHEALHRTMALVSGGIALGVGIWAMHFIGMLAFTLCTTVQYDVPTTLASMLPALAASWVALGLLARRHVSRWQLLTGGALVGAGIGAMHYGGMAAMQMSPLLRYDPTWFAASIAVAVLLAMLALWVRFPLQQHSGMSPWLANLLAGLVMGTAIAGMHYTAMGAARFVGQAESTPAGSQEWIKTLALTIAFVTLGVATFVGIVNGLLRYRDLYRKVERSESRLRTLVDTAVDGIITIDQHGIVQSFNNSAERIFGWAAKDVLGRNIRMLMPQPHRAAHNSYLRRYLQTGEAHIIGIGREVTGVRKDGSQVPLRLGIGRAETPSGPLFVGFMTDLSAVKAAETQLSIAASVFEYSYEAVLILDADRAIVDVNPAFERMTGVPRAQGLGRYVHELYEDVAQEDGWGELQDFASIWLSVQEDGHWQGELMGRGPNGGLMQRVSIASVTDDGEAPHHYIVVISDISEIKAYEQELEQFALYDSLTGLPNRRLLNDRVRHSIAHAQRNQTLLAICYLDLDGFKQVNDQHGHEAGDVLLIEVGRRIQRLLRSEDTLARLGGDEMVLLLGSLQQPDDCLPVLGRVLEVVNEPVTLPEGQGNVSASIGYSLYPLDGDTPEQLMRVADQAMYTSKQSGKNRFTRYRAGSSTVGGGPALAPATGGADTDQAEAGAG
;
A
#
# COMPACT_ATOMS: atom_id res chain seq x y z
N MET A 1 -52.54 -20.69 -74.44
CA MET A 1 -51.97 -21.09 -73.13
C MET A 1 -52.92 -20.79 -71.98
N LEU A 2 -53.55 -19.60 -71.92
CA LEU A 2 -54.53 -19.29 -70.86
C LEU A 2 -55.73 -20.24 -70.89
N ASP A 3 -56.21 -20.62 -72.08
CA ASP A 3 -57.31 -21.59 -72.27
C ASP A 3 -56.97 -23.04 -71.87
N GLN A 4 -55.73 -23.32 -71.44
CA GLN A 4 -55.35 -24.62 -70.86
C GLN A 4 -55.39 -24.61 -69.33
N PHE A 5 -55.35 -23.42 -68.71
CA PHE A 5 -55.28 -23.24 -67.26
C PHE A 5 -56.60 -22.70 -66.70
N PHE A 6 -57.21 -21.74 -67.41
CA PHE A 6 -58.47 -21.13 -67.01
C PHE A 6 -59.66 -21.72 -67.76
N LEU A 7 -60.82 -21.62 -67.12
CA LEU A 7 -62.12 -21.87 -67.74
C LEU A 7 -62.70 -20.54 -68.22
N LEU A 8 -62.61 -20.29 -69.53
CA LEU A 8 -63.06 -19.04 -70.16
C LEU A 8 -64.40 -19.20 -70.91
N ASP A 9 -64.76 -20.43 -71.27
CA ASP A 9 -66.00 -20.78 -71.97
C ASP A 9 -66.98 -21.54 -71.06
N SER A 10 -68.27 -21.45 -71.37
CA SER A 10 -69.33 -22.19 -70.67
C SER A 10 -69.23 -23.70 -70.91
N VAL A 11 -69.11 -24.48 -69.82
CA VAL A 11 -69.04 -25.95 -69.87
C VAL A 11 -70.44 -26.54 -70.07
N PRO A 12 -70.61 -27.54 -70.96
CA PRO A 12 -71.88 -28.24 -71.13
C PRO A 12 -72.38 -28.86 -69.81
N PRO A 13 -73.69 -28.77 -69.49
CA PRO A 13 -74.25 -29.38 -68.30
C PRO A 13 -74.02 -30.91 -68.31
N GLY A 14 -73.30 -31.42 -67.31
CA GLY A 14 -72.94 -32.84 -67.18
C GLY A 14 -71.44 -33.17 -67.28
N LEU A 15 -70.59 -32.24 -67.75
CA LEU A 15 -69.13 -32.38 -67.76
C LEU A 15 -68.43 -31.72 -66.56
N LEU A 16 -69.16 -30.94 -65.77
CA LEU A 16 -68.64 -30.33 -64.55
C LEU A 16 -68.88 -31.28 -63.37
N LEU A 17 -67.80 -31.81 -62.80
CA LEU A 17 -67.87 -32.68 -61.63
C LEU A 17 -67.90 -31.83 -60.34
N THR A 18 -68.84 -32.16 -59.45
CA THR A 18 -68.94 -31.58 -58.10
C THR A 18 -68.44 -32.58 -57.07
N GLY A 19 -67.66 -32.12 -56.10
CA GLY A 19 -67.18 -32.92 -54.97
C GLY A 19 -67.74 -32.47 -53.62
N ALA A 20 -67.47 -33.25 -52.58
CA ALA A 20 -67.85 -32.95 -51.20
C ALA A 20 -66.65 -33.07 -50.25
N TYR A 21 -66.65 -32.28 -49.18
CA TYR A 21 -65.59 -32.33 -48.17
C TYR A 21 -65.88 -33.34 -47.06
N ASP A 22 -64.87 -34.09 -46.64
CA ASP A 22 -64.86 -34.83 -45.38
C ASP A 22 -64.61 -33.83 -44.22
N PRO A 23 -65.60 -33.59 -43.34
CA PRO A 23 -65.47 -32.58 -42.28
C PRO A 23 -64.37 -32.90 -41.27
N LEU A 24 -64.03 -34.18 -41.05
CA LEU A 24 -62.99 -34.58 -40.10
C LEU A 24 -61.60 -34.27 -40.66
N LEU A 25 -61.37 -34.52 -41.94
CA LEU A 25 -60.09 -34.20 -42.59
C LEU A 25 -59.91 -32.68 -42.75
N VAL A 26 -61.00 -31.93 -43.00
CA VAL A 26 -60.97 -30.46 -42.96
C VAL A 26 -60.56 -29.98 -41.57
N ALA A 27 -61.21 -30.46 -40.51
CA ALA A 27 -60.86 -30.09 -39.14
C ALA A 27 -59.41 -30.47 -38.79
N LEU A 28 -58.94 -31.64 -39.22
CA LEU A 28 -57.56 -32.10 -39.03
C LEU A 28 -56.56 -31.16 -39.73
N SER A 29 -56.81 -30.78 -40.98
CA SER A 29 -55.95 -29.86 -41.73
C SER A 29 -55.79 -28.51 -41.01
N ILE A 30 -56.90 -27.96 -40.50
CA ILE A 30 -56.91 -26.70 -39.74
C ILE A 30 -56.16 -26.88 -38.43
N GLY A 31 -56.38 -27.99 -37.71
CA GLY A 31 -55.67 -28.30 -36.47
C GLY A 31 -54.15 -28.38 -36.66
N VAL A 32 -53.68 -29.07 -37.71
CA VAL A 32 -52.26 -29.14 -38.07
C VAL A 32 -51.68 -27.75 -38.36
N ALA A 33 -52.39 -26.92 -39.13
CA ALA A 33 -51.94 -25.56 -39.43
C ALA A 33 -51.87 -24.68 -38.18
N VAL A 34 -52.84 -24.76 -37.28
CA VAL A 34 -52.87 -23.97 -36.03
C VAL A 34 -51.73 -24.39 -35.10
N LEU A 35 -51.50 -25.69 -34.93
CA LEU A 35 -50.43 -26.21 -34.06
C LEU A 35 -49.04 -25.81 -34.58
N THR A 36 -48.77 -26.05 -35.85
CA THR A 36 -47.49 -25.71 -36.49
C THR A 36 -47.26 -24.19 -36.51
N SER A 37 -48.31 -23.41 -36.73
CA SER A 37 -48.29 -21.94 -36.61
C SER A 37 -47.97 -21.46 -35.19
N SER A 38 -48.59 -22.06 -34.18
CA SER A 38 -48.35 -21.74 -32.77
C SER A 38 -46.90 -22.02 -32.35
N LEU A 39 -46.38 -23.19 -32.76
CA LEU A 39 -44.98 -23.56 -32.52
C LEU A 39 -44.02 -22.61 -33.22
N ALA A 40 -44.26 -22.29 -34.49
CA ALA A 40 -43.42 -21.38 -35.25
C ALA A 40 -43.39 -19.97 -34.63
N LEU A 41 -44.53 -19.45 -34.17
CA LEU A 41 -44.60 -18.16 -33.47
C LEU A 41 -43.82 -18.18 -32.16
N GLN A 42 -43.91 -19.27 -31.39
CA GLN A 42 -43.15 -19.46 -30.15
C GLN A 42 -41.64 -19.45 -30.43
N LEU A 43 -41.19 -20.15 -31.47
CA LEU A 43 -39.79 -20.17 -31.88
C LEU A 43 -39.33 -18.82 -32.43
N GLY A 44 -40.18 -18.12 -33.19
CA GLY A 44 -39.92 -16.74 -33.61
C GLY A 44 -39.83 -15.76 -32.43
N ALA A 45 -40.56 -16.00 -31.34
CA ALA A 45 -40.43 -15.22 -30.10
C ALA A 45 -39.12 -15.52 -29.37
N GLN A 46 -38.73 -16.79 -29.31
CA GLN A 46 -37.43 -17.19 -28.77
C GLN A 46 -36.27 -16.59 -29.58
N ALA A 47 -36.35 -16.61 -30.91
CA ALA A 47 -35.36 -15.98 -31.79
C ALA A 47 -35.21 -14.48 -31.56
N GLY A 48 -36.31 -13.76 -31.30
CA GLY A 48 -36.30 -12.33 -30.99
C GLY A 48 -35.72 -11.99 -29.61
N ALA A 49 -35.78 -12.93 -28.67
CA ALA A 49 -35.25 -12.80 -27.31
C ALA A 49 -33.82 -13.37 -27.15
N ALA A 50 -33.33 -14.14 -28.12
CA ALA A 50 -32.01 -14.76 -28.06
C ALA A 50 -30.88 -13.72 -28.15
N HIS A 51 -29.90 -13.83 -27.26
CA HIS A 51 -28.69 -13.00 -27.28
C HIS A 51 -27.59 -13.58 -28.17
N GLU A 52 -27.56 -14.91 -28.32
CA GLU A 52 -26.58 -15.61 -29.15
C GLU A 52 -27.08 -15.80 -30.58
N ALA A 53 -26.23 -15.49 -31.56
CA ALA A 53 -26.56 -15.60 -32.98
C ALA A 53 -26.90 -17.04 -33.39
N LEU A 54 -26.24 -18.04 -32.79
CA LEU A 54 -26.50 -19.46 -33.06
C LEU A 54 -27.92 -19.86 -32.64
N HIS A 55 -28.33 -19.57 -31.41
CA HIS A 55 -29.67 -19.90 -30.91
C HIS A 55 -30.76 -19.15 -31.69
N ARG A 56 -30.52 -17.88 -32.03
CA ARG A 56 -31.43 -17.11 -32.90
C ARG A 56 -31.61 -17.79 -34.25
N THR A 57 -30.52 -18.20 -34.89
CA THR A 57 -30.55 -18.82 -36.22
C THR A 57 -31.22 -20.18 -36.15
N MET A 58 -30.88 -21.02 -35.17
CA MET A 58 -31.51 -22.33 -34.97
C MET A 58 -33.02 -22.23 -34.74
N ALA A 59 -33.47 -21.27 -33.91
CA ALA A 59 -34.90 -21.05 -33.67
C ALA A 59 -35.64 -20.59 -34.94
N LEU A 60 -35.04 -19.72 -35.76
CA LEU A 60 -35.61 -19.30 -37.05
C LEU A 60 -35.67 -20.45 -38.06
N VAL A 61 -34.58 -21.22 -38.21
CA VAL A 61 -34.51 -22.36 -39.13
C VAL A 61 -35.55 -23.41 -38.75
N SER A 62 -35.53 -23.85 -37.49
CA SER A 62 -36.41 -24.93 -37.02
C SER A 62 -37.88 -24.51 -36.99
N GLY A 63 -38.17 -23.24 -36.62
CA GLY A 63 -39.52 -22.68 -36.75
C GLY A 63 -39.98 -22.60 -38.21
N GLY A 64 -39.07 -22.24 -39.13
CA GLY A 64 -39.37 -22.11 -40.55
C GLY A 64 -39.70 -23.46 -41.19
N ILE A 65 -38.95 -24.50 -40.79
CA ILE A 65 -39.22 -25.89 -41.18
C ILE A 65 -40.59 -26.33 -40.63
N ALA A 66 -40.85 -26.12 -39.34
CA ALA A 66 -42.13 -26.52 -38.72
C ALA A 66 -43.34 -25.84 -39.39
N LEU A 67 -43.25 -24.53 -39.67
CA LEU A 67 -44.30 -23.79 -40.36
C LEU A 67 -44.46 -24.22 -41.82
N GLY A 68 -43.36 -24.37 -42.56
CA GLY A 68 -43.41 -24.70 -43.99
C GLY A 68 -43.92 -26.12 -44.24
N VAL A 69 -43.46 -27.09 -43.44
CA VAL A 69 -44.01 -28.46 -43.46
C VAL A 69 -45.47 -28.44 -43.03
N GLY A 70 -45.85 -27.63 -42.03
CA GLY A 70 -47.23 -27.47 -41.59
C GLY A 70 -48.17 -26.89 -42.65
N ILE A 71 -47.72 -25.88 -43.39
CA ILE A 71 -48.44 -25.27 -44.52
C ILE A 71 -48.67 -26.30 -45.63
N TRP A 72 -47.62 -27.03 -46.01
CA TRP A 72 -47.68 -28.08 -47.02
C TRP A 72 -48.59 -29.24 -46.59
N ALA A 73 -48.46 -29.70 -45.35
CA ALA A 73 -49.27 -30.77 -44.79
C ALA A 73 -50.75 -30.37 -44.71
N MET A 74 -51.06 -29.15 -44.26
CA MET A 74 -52.44 -28.65 -44.27
C MET A 74 -53.01 -28.65 -45.68
N HIS A 75 -52.26 -28.12 -46.66
CA HIS A 75 -52.72 -28.08 -48.04
C HIS A 75 -53.00 -29.48 -48.59
N PHE A 76 -52.10 -30.43 -48.38
CA PHE A 76 -52.25 -31.79 -48.90
C PHE A 76 -53.37 -32.55 -48.20
N ILE A 77 -53.50 -32.44 -46.87
CA ILE A 77 -54.64 -33.01 -46.13
C ILE A 77 -55.95 -32.37 -46.60
N GLY A 78 -55.97 -31.05 -46.87
CA GLY A 78 -57.14 -30.35 -47.38
C GLY A 78 -57.54 -30.78 -48.80
N MET A 79 -56.56 -31.08 -49.68
CA MET A 79 -56.83 -31.72 -50.97
C MET A 79 -57.42 -33.12 -50.80
N LEU A 80 -56.86 -33.93 -49.90
CA LEU A 80 -57.37 -35.28 -49.59
C LEU A 80 -58.76 -35.24 -48.93
N ALA A 81 -59.12 -34.13 -48.27
CA ALA A 81 -60.44 -33.94 -47.71
C ALA A 81 -61.53 -33.74 -48.77
N PHE A 82 -61.16 -33.35 -50.00
CA PHE A 82 -62.11 -33.12 -51.08
C PHE A 82 -62.33 -34.40 -51.91
N THR A 83 -63.50 -34.98 -51.79
CA THR A 83 -63.87 -36.23 -52.48
C THR A 83 -64.47 -35.94 -53.86
N LEU A 84 -63.91 -36.59 -54.89
CA LEU A 84 -64.37 -36.52 -56.27
C LEU A 84 -64.80 -37.91 -56.77
N CYS A 85 -65.74 -37.95 -57.72
CA CYS A 85 -66.17 -39.17 -58.40
C CYS A 85 -65.17 -39.60 -59.50
N THR A 86 -63.88 -39.66 -59.16
CA THR A 86 -62.78 -40.12 -60.03
C THR A 86 -61.59 -40.57 -59.19
N THR A 87 -60.66 -41.32 -59.77
CA THR A 87 -59.42 -41.70 -59.09
C THR A 87 -58.41 -40.57 -59.21
N VAL A 88 -57.92 -40.05 -58.08
CA VAL A 88 -56.87 -39.02 -58.03
C VAL A 88 -55.57 -39.66 -57.56
N GLN A 89 -54.53 -39.56 -58.39
CA GLN A 89 -53.16 -39.90 -58.05
C GLN A 89 -52.31 -38.63 -57.93
N TYR A 90 -51.14 -38.74 -57.30
CA TYR A 90 -50.27 -37.59 -57.08
C TYR A 90 -48.86 -37.90 -57.56
N ASP A 91 -48.30 -37.00 -58.37
CA ASP A 91 -46.90 -37.05 -58.75
C ASP A 91 -46.01 -36.73 -57.53
N VAL A 92 -45.29 -37.74 -57.03
CA VAL A 92 -44.51 -37.61 -55.79
C VAL A 92 -43.42 -36.53 -55.90
N PRO A 93 -42.61 -36.44 -56.98
CA PRO A 93 -41.60 -35.39 -57.12
C PRO A 93 -42.19 -33.98 -57.09
N THR A 94 -43.28 -33.72 -57.83
CA THR A 94 -43.93 -32.41 -57.87
C THR A 94 -44.59 -32.07 -56.54
N THR A 95 -45.21 -33.07 -55.90
CA THR A 95 -45.81 -32.92 -54.56
C THR A 95 -44.77 -32.52 -53.53
N LEU A 96 -43.60 -33.16 -53.52
CA LEU A 96 -42.51 -32.80 -52.60
C LEU A 96 -41.87 -31.45 -52.98
N ALA A 97 -41.68 -31.16 -54.26
CA ALA A 97 -41.14 -29.88 -54.72
C ALA A 97 -42.03 -28.69 -54.35
N SER A 98 -43.36 -28.88 -54.31
CA SER A 98 -44.31 -27.84 -53.90
C SER A 98 -44.10 -27.35 -52.46
N MET A 99 -43.40 -28.12 -51.61
CA MET A 99 -43.07 -27.72 -50.25
C MET A 99 -42.03 -26.58 -50.18
N LEU A 100 -41.15 -26.44 -51.18
CA LEU A 100 -40.04 -25.48 -51.16
C LEU A 100 -40.53 -24.01 -51.08
N PRO A 101 -41.51 -23.56 -51.89
CA PRO A 101 -42.11 -22.23 -51.73
C PRO A 101 -42.67 -21.96 -50.33
N ALA A 102 -43.29 -22.96 -49.68
CA ALA A 102 -43.81 -22.81 -48.32
C ALA A 102 -42.69 -22.68 -47.27
N LEU A 103 -41.59 -23.43 -47.41
CA LEU A 103 -40.41 -23.28 -46.54
C LEU A 103 -39.78 -21.89 -46.70
N ALA A 104 -39.64 -21.40 -47.93
CA ALA A 104 -39.11 -20.06 -48.20
C ALA A 104 -40.01 -18.95 -47.64
N ALA A 105 -41.33 -19.06 -47.85
CA ALA A 105 -42.31 -18.14 -47.27
C ALA A 105 -42.26 -18.15 -45.74
N SER A 106 -42.13 -19.33 -45.14
CA SER A 106 -42.04 -19.50 -43.68
C SER A 106 -40.78 -18.87 -43.10
N TRP A 107 -39.65 -18.98 -43.79
CA TRP A 107 -38.41 -18.32 -43.40
C TRP A 107 -38.55 -16.80 -43.39
N VAL A 108 -39.13 -16.23 -44.46
CA VAL A 108 -39.40 -14.78 -44.56
C VAL A 108 -40.34 -14.33 -43.44
N ALA A 109 -41.44 -15.06 -43.24
CA ALA A 109 -42.42 -14.76 -42.21
C ALA A 109 -41.78 -14.71 -40.82
N LEU A 110 -41.03 -15.75 -40.43
CA LEU A 110 -40.37 -15.80 -39.13
C LEU A 110 -39.24 -14.78 -38.98
N GLY A 111 -38.48 -14.52 -40.05
CA GLY A 111 -37.46 -13.50 -40.06
C GLY A 111 -38.02 -12.10 -39.81
N LEU A 112 -39.25 -11.82 -40.24
CA LEU A 112 -39.98 -10.57 -39.93
C LEU A 112 -40.56 -10.60 -38.52
N LEU A 113 -41.19 -11.72 -38.11
CA LEU A 113 -41.81 -11.87 -36.79
C LEU A 113 -40.79 -11.83 -35.64
N ALA A 114 -39.52 -12.20 -35.89
CA ALA A 114 -38.45 -12.12 -34.89
C ALA A 114 -37.88 -10.70 -34.69
N ARG A 115 -38.29 -9.70 -35.49
CA ARG A 115 -37.84 -8.31 -35.34
C ARG A 115 -38.66 -7.59 -34.27
N ARG A 116 -38.03 -6.64 -33.56
CA ARG A 116 -38.69 -5.81 -32.54
C ARG A 116 -39.65 -4.77 -33.15
N HIS A 117 -39.30 -4.24 -34.32
CA HIS A 117 -40.12 -3.30 -35.08
C HIS A 117 -40.09 -3.69 -36.56
N VAL A 118 -41.26 -3.62 -37.20
CA VAL A 118 -41.43 -3.84 -38.64
C VAL A 118 -42.16 -2.64 -39.21
N SER A 119 -41.63 -2.06 -40.28
CA SER A 119 -42.27 -0.91 -40.93
C SER A 119 -43.50 -1.36 -41.74
N ARG A 120 -44.43 -0.43 -42.00
CA ARG A 120 -45.61 -0.72 -42.85
C ARG A 120 -45.19 -1.27 -44.23
N TRP A 121 -44.11 -0.75 -44.80
CA TRP A 121 -43.54 -1.23 -46.06
C TRP A 121 -42.99 -2.65 -45.98
N GLN A 122 -42.28 -3.00 -44.90
CA GLN A 122 -41.79 -4.36 -44.68
C GLN A 122 -42.93 -5.36 -44.45
N LEU A 123 -44.04 -4.92 -43.86
CA LEU A 123 -45.23 -5.74 -43.70
C LEU A 123 -45.96 -5.96 -45.02
N LEU A 124 -46.04 -4.93 -45.88
CA LEU A 124 -46.60 -5.02 -47.23
C LEU A 124 -45.77 -5.94 -48.13
N THR A 125 -44.45 -5.69 -48.24
CA THR A 125 -43.57 -6.51 -49.09
C THR A 125 -43.40 -7.91 -48.53
N GLY A 126 -43.27 -8.05 -47.21
CA GLY A 126 -43.21 -9.33 -46.52
C GLY A 126 -44.49 -10.14 -46.68
N GLY A 127 -45.66 -9.52 -46.48
CA GLY A 127 -46.96 -10.15 -46.67
C GLY A 127 -47.20 -10.59 -48.11
N ALA A 128 -46.81 -9.76 -49.09
CA ALA A 128 -46.87 -10.12 -50.51
C ALA A 128 -45.97 -11.32 -50.84
N LEU A 129 -44.73 -11.34 -50.32
CA LEU A 129 -43.78 -12.44 -50.55
C LEU A 129 -44.24 -13.74 -49.90
N VAL A 130 -44.76 -13.67 -48.67
CA VAL A 130 -45.34 -14.83 -47.98
C VAL A 130 -46.58 -15.31 -48.72
N GLY A 131 -47.52 -14.43 -49.07
CA GLY A 131 -48.72 -14.77 -49.83
C GLY A 131 -48.40 -15.42 -51.18
N ALA A 132 -47.41 -14.90 -51.92
CA ALA A 132 -46.93 -15.49 -53.16
C ALA A 132 -46.36 -16.89 -52.96
N GLY A 133 -45.56 -17.11 -51.92
CA GLY A 133 -45.00 -18.44 -51.63
C GLY A 133 -46.05 -19.47 -51.19
N ILE A 134 -47.04 -19.09 -50.38
CA ILE A 134 -48.15 -20.00 -50.01
C ILE A 134 -49.04 -20.28 -51.23
N GLY A 135 -49.31 -19.28 -52.08
CA GLY A 135 -50.04 -19.47 -53.34
C GLY A 135 -49.29 -20.37 -54.32
N ALA A 136 -47.98 -20.18 -54.49
CA ALA A 136 -47.13 -21.02 -55.32
C ALA A 136 -47.07 -22.48 -54.83
N MET A 137 -46.99 -22.69 -53.50
CA MET A 137 -47.11 -24.02 -52.91
C MET A 137 -48.47 -24.65 -53.23
N HIS A 138 -49.57 -23.89 -53.05
CA HIS A 138 -50.91 -24.40 -53.28
C HIS A 138 -51.15 -24.83 -54.74
N TYR A 139 -50.88 -23.93 -55.69
CA TYR A 139 -51.11 -24.24 -57.11
C TYR A 139 -50.08 -25.24 -57.65
N GLY A 140 -48.86 -25.25 -57.13
CA GLY A 140 -47.87 -26.29 -57.41
C GLY A 140 -48.31 -27.67 -56.89
N GLY A 141 -48.92 -27.74 -55.70
CA GLY A 141 -49.48 -28.96 -55.15
C GLY A 141 -50.69 -29.46 -55.95
N MET A 142 -51.58 -28.56 -56.36
CA MET A 142 -52.69 -28.89 -57.26
C MET A 142 -52.20 -29.40 -58.64
N ALA A 143 -51.11 -28.85 -59.17
CA ALA A 143 -50.51 -29.30 -60.42
C ALA A 143 -49.93 -30.73 -60.35
N ALA A 144 -49.69 -31.25 -59.14
CA ALA A 144 -49.25 -32.64 -58.95
C ALA A 144 -50.40 -33.65 -59.06
N MET A 145 -51.67 -33.22 -59.06
CA MET A 145 -52.83 -34.10 -59.21
C MET A 145 -52.90 -34.69 -60.62
N GLN A 146 -52.92 -36.02 -60.69
CA GLN A 146 -53.12 -36.79 -61.91
C GLN A 146 -54.48 -37.48 -61.85
N MET A 147 -55.37 -37.10 -62.76
CA MET A 147 -56.73 -37.62 -62.86
C MET A 147 -57.24 -37.44 -64.29
N SER A 148 -58.26 -38.21 -64.68
CA SER A 148 -58.84 -38.12 -66.03
C SER A 148 -59.57 -36.79 -66.30
N PRO A 149 -60.34 -36.20 -65.36
CA PRO A 149 -60.90 -34.87 -65.54
C PRO A 149 -59.83 -33.79 -65.56
N LEU A 150 -59.97 -32.80 -66.45
CA LEU A 150 -59.06 -31.67 -66.52
C LEU A 150 -59.33 -30.69 -65.36
N LEU A 151 -58.29 -30.40 -64.57
CA LEU A 151 -58.32 -29.33 -63.57
C LEU A 151 -58.17 -27.97 -64.25
N ARG A 152 -59.21 -27.14 -64.17
CA ARG A 152 -59.20 -25.75 -64.63
C ARG A 152 -59.55 -24.82 -63.48
N TYR A 153 -59.24 -23.53 -63.64
CA TYR A 153 -59.56 -22.52 -62.63
C TYR A 153 -60.53 -21.48 -63.17
N ASP A 154 -61.44 -21.04 -62.30
CA ASP A 154 -62.22 -19.82 -62.50
C ASP A 154 -61.31 -18.59 -62.31
N PRO A 155 -61.16 -17.70 -63.31
CA PRO A 155 -60.25 -16.55 -63.23
C PRO A 155 -60.55 -15.61 -62.05
N THR A 156 -61.82 -15.43 -61.70
CA THR A 156 -62.23 -14.48 -60.66
C THR A 156 -61.92 -15.04 -59.28
N TRP A 157 -62.24 -16.31 -59.04
CA TRP A 157 -61.93 -16.99 -57.78
C TRP A 157 -60.43 -17.26 -57.62
N PHE A 158 -59.70 -17.48 -58.72
CA PHE A 158 -58.25 -17.59 -58.70
C PHE A 158 -57.59 -16.26 -58.32
N ALA A 159 -58.01 -15.13 -58.91
CA ALA A 159 -57.51 -13.82 -58.51
C ALA A 159 -57.87 -13.50 -57.04
N ALA A 160 -59.09 -13.84 -56.62
CA ALA A 160 -59.56 -13.66 -55.25
C ALA A 160 -58.74 -14.50 -54.25
N SER A 161 -58.38 -15.74 -54.57
CA SER A 161 -57.59 -16.59 -53.66
C SER A 161 -56.19 -16.02 -53.43
N ILE A 162 -55.55 -15.46 -54.45
CA ILE A 162 -54.23 -14.79 -54.33
C ILE A 162 -54.35 -13.51 -53.51
N ALA A 163 -55.39 -12.70 -53.74
CA ALA A 163 -55.64 -11.51 -52.92
C ALA A 163 -55.88 -11.88 -51.44
N VAL A 164 -56.68 -12.92 -51.20
CA VAL A 164 -56.92 -13.49 -49.86
C VAL A 164 -55.61 -14.01 -49.25
N ALA A 165 -54.76 -14.69 -50.02
CA ALA A 165 -53.45 -15.16 -49.56
C ALA A 165 -52.57 -14.01 -49.03
N VAL A 166 -52.48 -12.91 -49.78
CA VAL A 166 -51.68 -11.73 -49.40
C VAL A 166 -52.28 -11.03 -48.19
N LEU A 167 -53.60 -10.78 -48.19
CA LEU A 167 -54.29 -10.09 -47.09
C LEU A 167 -54.20 -10.89 -45.78
N LEU A 168 -54.40 -12.20 -45.84
CA LEU A 168 -54.31 -13.07 -44.68
C LEU A 168 -52.88 -13.26 -44.20
N ALA A 169 -51.89 -13.29 -45.11
CA ALA A 169 -50.47 -13.27 -44.73
C ALA A 169 -50.09 -11.95 -44.03
N MET A 170 -50.57 -10.80 -44.52
CA MET A 170 -50.37 -9.51 -43.87
C MET A 170 -51.02 -9.47 -42.49
N LEU A 171 -52.26 -9.97 -42.36
CA LEU A 171 -52.96 -10.07 -41.08
C LEU A 171 -52.19 -10.96 -40.10
N ALA A 172 -51.74 -12.14 -40.55
CA ALA A 172 -50.97 -13.07 -39.72
C ALA A 172 -49.66 -12.45 -39.22
N LEU A 173 -48.96 -11.68 -40.06
CA LEU A 173 -47.75 -10.95 -39.65
C LEU A 173 -48.05 -9.78 -38.69
N TRP A 174 -49.18 -9.10 -38.89
CA TRP A 174 -49.57 -7.95 -38.08
C TRP A 174 -50.06 -8.32 -36.68
N VAL A 175 -50.88 -9.37 -36.55
CA VAL A 175 -51.57 -9.78 -35.32
C VAL A 175 -50.63 -10.03 -34.14
N ARG A 176 -49.37 -10.40 -34.39
CA ARG A 176 -48.38 -10.63 -33.33
C ARG A 176 -48.01 -9.35 -32.56
N PHE A 177 -47.91 -8.19 -33.23
CA PHE A 177 -47.35 -6.98 -32.60
C PHE A 177 -48.28 -6.36 -31.53
N PRO A 178 -49.60 -6.21 -31.76
CA PRO A 178 -50.53 -5.69 -30.75
C PRO A 178 -50.71 -6.63 -29.55
N LEU A 179 -50.70 -7.95 -29.78
CA LEU A 179 -50.90 -8.97 -28.73
C LEU A 179 -49.72 -9.06 -27.75
N GLN A 180 -48.52 -8.64 -28.15
CA GLN A 180 -47.34 -8.61 -27.27
C GLN A 180 -47.24 -7.32 -26.42
N GLN A 181 -47.95 -6.25 -26.79
CA GLN A 181 -47.93 -4.97 -26.07
C GLN A 181 -49.03 -4.83 -25.01
N HIS A 182 -50.05 -5.69 -25.02
CA HIS A 182 -51.11 -5.68 -24.00
C HIS A 182 -50.62 -6.35 -22.71
N SER A 183 -50.47 -5.55 -21.66
CA SER A 183 -49.88 -5.89 -20.36
C SER A 183 -50.70 -6.84 -19.46
N GLY A 184 -51.89 -7.30 -19.90
CA GLY A 184 -52.80 -8.13 -19.10
C GLY A 184 -52.90 -9.61 -19.47
N MET A 185 -52.35 -10.05 -20.62
CA MET A 185 -52.52 -11.42 -21.11
C MET A 185 -51.27 -12.28 -20.91
N SER A 186 -51.47 -13.55 -20.55
CA SER A 186 -50.38 -14.53 -20.47
C SER A 186 -49.70 -14.69 -21.84
N PRO A 187 -48.35 -14.68 -21.92
CA PRO A 187 -47.61 -14.86 -23.17
C PRO A 187 -47.96 -16.15 -23.92
N TRP A 188 -48.33 -17.20 -23.18
CA TRP A 188 -48.75 -18.47 -23.77
C TRP A 188 -50.10 -18.35 -24.48
N LEU A 189 -51.07 -17.68 -23.86
CA LEU A 189 -52.40 -17.46 -24.45
C LEU A 189 -52.33 -16.56 -25.68
N ALA A 190 -51.53 -15.50 -25.63
CA ALA A 190 -51.29 -14.62 -26.78
C ALA A 190 -50.71 -15.39 -27.98
N ASN A 191 -49.77 -16.31 -27.72
CA ASN A 191 -49.18 -17.14 -28.77
C ASN A 191 -50.18 -18.14 -29.37
N LEU A 192 -51.03 -18.75 -28.54
CA LEU A 192 -52.09 -19.66 -29.00
C LEU A 192 -53.11 -18.94 -29.89
N LEU A 193 -53.57 -17.74 -29.49
CA LEU A 193 -54.51 -16.94 -30.27
C LEU A 193 -53.90 -16.47 -31.60
N ALA A 194 -52.65 -16.01 -31.59
CA ALA A 194 -51.94 -15.65 -32.81
C ALA A 194 -51.75 -16.86 -33.73
N GLY A 195 -51.45 -18.04 -33.18
CA GLY A 195 -51.35 -19.29 -33.93
C GLY A 195 -52.68 -19.76 -34.52
N LEU A 196 -53.79 -19.55 -33.80
CA LEU A 196 -55.14 -19.81 -34.30
C LEU A 196 -55.47 -18.92 -35.49
N VAL A 197 -55.21 -17.61 -35.38
CA VAL A 197 -55.43 -16.66 -36.49
C VAL A 197 -54.55 -17.01 -37.69
N MET A 198 -53.28 -17.31 -37.47
CA MET A 198 -52.37 -17.68 -38.56
C MET A 198 -52.73 -19.02 -39.21
N GLY A 199 -53.07 -20.05 -38.43
CA GLY A 199 -53.47 -21.35 -38.95
C GLY A 199 -54.78 -21.32 -39.75
N THR A 200 -55.79 -20.61 -39.23
CA THR A 200 -57.07 -20.41 -39.93
C THR A 200 -56.91 -19.54 -41.17
N ALA A 201 -55.99 -18.57 -41.18
CA ALA A 201 -55.64 -17.79 -42.36
C ALA A 201 -55.04 -18.65 -43.48
N ILE A 202 -54.08 -19.52 -43.15
CA ILE A 202 -53.44 -20.43 -44.13
C ILE A 202 -54.50 -21.39 -44.70
N ALA A 203 -55.33 -21.99 -43.84
CA ALA A 203 -56.42 -22.87 -44.27
C ALA A 203 -57.47 -22.14 -45.12
N GLY A 204 -57.86 -20.92 -44.71
CA GLY A 204 -58.81 -20.08 -45.44
C GLY A 204 -58.35 -19.78 -46.86
N MET A 205 -57.06 -19.49 -47.05
CA MET A 205 -56.48 -19.35 -48.39
C MET A 205 -56.66 -20.64 -49.21
N HIS A 206 -56.27 -21.79 -48.66
CA HIS A 206 -56.38 -23.07 -49.35
C HIS A 206 -57.81 -23.38 -49.80
N TYR A 207 -58.79 -23.27 -48.90
CA TYR A 207 -60.19 -23.58 -49.25
C TYR A 207 -60.81 -22.54 -50.20
N THR A 208 -60.38 -21.27 -50.13
CA THR A 208 -60.77 -20.26 -51.14
C THR A 208 -60.21 -20.63 -52.52
N ALA A 209 -58.95 -21.08 -52.58
CA ALA A 209 -58.31 -21.49 -53.82
C ALA A 209 -58.91 -22.78 -54.40
N MET A 210 -59.32 -23.74 -53.55
CA MET A 210 -60.12 -24.90 -53.96
C MET A 210 -61.49 -24.47 -54.53
N GLY A 211 -62.08 -23.38 -54.01
CA GLY A 211 -63.29 -22.77 -54.58
C GLY A 211 -63.13 -22.27 -56.01
N ALA A 212 -61.90 -22.01 -56.47
CA ALA A 212 -61.58 -21.68 -57.85
C ALA A 212 -61.47 -22.90 -58.77
N ALA A 213 -61.25 -24.10 -58.23
CA ALA A 213 -61.06 -25.31 -59.00
C ALA A 213 -62.36 -25.76 -59.69
N ARG A 214 -62.26 -26.13 -60.96
CA ARG A 214 -63.33 -26.67 -61.80
C ARG A 214 -62.80 -27.94 -62.46
N PHE A 215 -63.46 -29.06 -62.18
CA PHE A 215 -63.08 -30.37 -62.68
C PHE A 215 -63.95 -30.69 -63.90
N VAL A 216 -63.36 -30.67 -65.09
CA VAL A 216 -64.08 -30.84 -66.36
C VAL A 216 -63.74 -32.19 -66.98
N GLY A 217 -64.71 -33.10 -67.00
CA GLY A 217 -64.53 -34.46 -67.52
C GLY A 217 -65.68 -35.40 -67.17
N GLN A 218 -65.55 -36.66 -67.53
CA GLN A 218 -66.52 -37.70 -67.17
C GLN A 218 -66.20 -38.31 -65.81
N ALA A 219 -67.23 -38.65 -65.05
CA ALA A 219 -67.08 -39.37 -63.78
C ALA A 219 -66.64 -40.81 -64.05
N GLU A 220 -65.72 -41.32 -63.23
CA GLU A 220 -65.27 -42.71 -63.28
C GLU A 220 -65.72 -43.44 -62.01
N SER A 221 -66.04 -44.73 -62.14
CA SER A 221 -66.33 -45.57 -60.97
C SER A 221 -65.09 -45.70 -60.10
N THR A 222 -65.11 -45.10 -58.92
CA THR A 222 -63.98 -45.14 -57.99
C THR A 222 -63.81 -46.56 -57.43
N PRO A 223 -62.61 -47.17 -57.47
CA PRO A 223 -62.37 -48.50 -56.92
C PRO A 223 -62.76 -48.60 -55.44
N ALA A 224 -63.35 -49.74 -55.04
CA ALA A 224 -63.65 -50.03 -53.65
C ALA A 224 -62.36 -49.99 -52.81
N GLY A 225 -62.34 -49.20 -51.72
CA GLY A 225 -61.17 -49.02 -50.83
C GLY A 225 -60.32 -47.76 -51.07
N SER A 226 -60.54 -47.02 -52.18
CA SER A 226 -59.88 -45.73 -52.46
C SER A 226 -60.04 -44.68 -51.34
N GLN A 227 -61.24 -44.61 -50.75
CA GLN A 227 -61.56 -43.69 -49.64
C GLN A 227 -60.78 -44.01 -48.35
N GLU A 228 -60.56 -45.30 -48.05
CA GLU A 228 -59.79 -45.73 -46.86
C GLU A 228 -58.29 -45.42 -47.03
N TRP A 229 -57.76 -45.58 -48.25
CA TRP A 229 -56.39 -45.17 -48.59
C TRP A 229 -56.18 -43.65 -48.41
N ILE A 230 -57.09 -42.82 -48.90
CA ILE A 230 -57.04 -41.35 -48.78
C ILE A 230 -56.99 -40.93 -47.30
N LYS A 231 -57.87 -41.50 -46.46
CA LYS A 231 -57.88 -41.23 -45.02
C LYS A 231 -56.58 -41.68 -44.34
N THR A 232 -56.08 -42.86 -44.68
CA THR A 232 -54.83 -43.40 -44.13
C THR A 232 -53.64 -42.52 -44.48
N LEU A 233 -53.57 -42.04 -45.73
CA LEU A 233 -52.52 -41.13 -46.19
C LEU A 233 -52.60 -39.77 -45.47
N ALA A 234 -53.80 -39.19 -45.35
CA ALA A 234 -54.01 -37.93 -44.63
C ALA A 234 -53.60 -38.03 -43.15
N LEU A 235 -53.98 -39.11 -42.47
CA LEU A 235 -53.57 -39.38 -41.09
C LEU A 235 -52.06 -39.60 -40.96
N THR A 236 -51.44 -40.27 -41.92
CA THR A 236 -49.98 -40.47 -41.94
C THR A 236 -49.24 -39.15 -42.08
N ILE A 237 -49.66 -38.27 -42.99
CA ILE A 237 -49.06 -36.94 -43.18
C ILE A 237 -49.25 -36.08 -41.93
N ALA A 238 -50.44 -36.11 -41.32
CA ALA A 238 -50.70 -35.41 -40.07
C ALA A 238 -49.80 -35.92 -38.94
N PHE A 239 -49.66 -37.24 -38.79
CA PHE A 239 -48.82 -37.87 -37.78
C PHE A 239 -47.34 -37.51 -37.96
N VAL A 240 -46.80 -37.62 -39.18
CA VAL A 240 -45.41 -37.25 -39.48
C VAL A 240 -45.17 -35.77 -39.21
N THR A 241 -46.10 -34.90 -39.62
CA THR A 241 -46.00 -33.45 -39.39
C THR A 241 -46.00 -33.12 -37.90
N LEU A 242 -46.89 -33.74 -37.13
CA LEU A 242 -46.93 -33.56 -35.68
C LEU A 242 -45.68 -34.11 -34.98
N GLY A 243 -45.14 -35.23 -35.47
CA GLY A 243 -43.87 -35.78 -35.02
C GLY A 243 -42.69 -34.82 -35.24
N VAL A 244 -42.58 -34.23 -36.44
CA VAL A 244 -41.58 -33.20 -36.75
C VAL A 244 -41.77 -31.97 -35.86
N ALA A 245 -43.00 -31.47 -35.70
CA ALA A 245 -43.30 -30.33 -34.84
C ALA A 245 -42.93 -30.61 -33.37
N THR A 246 -43.23 -31.80 -32.87
CA THR A 246 -42.89 -32.21 -31.50
C THR A 246 -41.38 -32.30 -31.31
N PHE A 247 -40.66 -32.92 -32.24
CA PHE A 247 -39.21 -33.01 -32.22
C PHE A 247 -38.56 -31.61 -32.20
N VAL A 248 -39.00 -30.72 -33.09
CA VAL A 248 -38.55 -29.33 -33.15
C VAL A 248 -38.82 -28.60 -31.83
N GLY A 249 -40.00 -28.80 -31.23
CA GLY A 249 -40.37 -28.23 -29.93
C GLY A 249 -39.48 -28.71 -28.78
N ILE A 250 -39.21 -30.02 -28.71
CA ILE A 250 -38.35 -30.63 -27.68
C ILE A 250 -36.92 -30.10 -27.78
N VAL A 251 -36.31 -30.12 -28.98
CA VAL A 251 -34.93 -29.68 -29.19
C VAL A 251 -34.74 -28.23 -28.77
N ASN A 252 -35.63 -27.33 -29.19
CA ASN A 252 -35.56 -25.92 -28.80
C ASN A 252 -35.88 -25.71 -27.31
N GLY A 253 -36.78 -26.51 -26.73
CA GLY A 253 -37.07 -26.51 -25.30
C GLY A 253 -35.84 -26.86 -24.45
N LEU A 254 -35.10 -27.90 -24.82
CA LEU A 254 -33.87 -28.32 -24.15
C LEU A 254 -32.76 -27.25 -24.23
N LEU A 255 -32.60 -26.63 -25.40
CA LEU A 255 -31.63 -25.53 -25.58
C LEU A 255 -31.95 -24.35 -24.65
N ARG A 256 -33.23 -23.94 -24.59
CA ARG A 256 -33.68 -22.88 -23.68
C ARG A 256 -33.47 -23.23 -22.22
N TYR A 257 -33.73 -24.48 -21.83
CA TYR A 257 -33.51 -24.95 -20.47
C TYR A 257 -32.02 -24.83 -20.07
N ARG A 258 -31.11 -25.24 -20.96
CA ARG A 258 -29.67 -25.14 -20.75
C ARG A 258 -29.21 -23.68 -20.57
N ASP A 259 -29.76 -22.75 -21.35
CA ASP A 259 -29.44 -21.31 -21.24
C ASP A 259 -29.93 -20.72 -19.92
N LEU A 260 -31.13 -21.09 -19.47
CA LEU A 260 -31.65 -20.66 -18.16
C LEU A 260 -30.80 -21.20 -17.02
N TYR A 261 -30.42 -22.48 -17.08
CA TYR A 261 -29.55 -23.10 -16.08
C TYR A 261 -28.21 -22.38 -15.97
N ARG A 262 -27.54 -22.13 -17.10
CA ARG A 262 -26.25 -21.39 -17.13
C ARG A 262 -26.37 -19.97 -16.60
N LYS A 263 -27.50 -19.29 -16.83
CA LYS A 263 -27.73 -17.94 -16.28
C LYS A 263 -27.80 -17.96 -14.75
N VAL A 264 -28.49 -18.96 -14.19
CA VAL A 264 -28.57 -19.14 -12.73
C VAL A 264 -27.20 -19.44 -12.16
N GLU A 265 -26.48 -20.41 -12.74
CA GLU A 265 -25.14 -20.81 -12.29
C GLU A 265 -24.13 -19.64 -12.34
N ARG A 266 -24.15 -18.84 -13.42
CA ARG A 266 -23.30 -17.65 -13.55
C ARG A 266 -23.68 -16.56 -12.56
N SER A 267 -24.96 -16.40 -12.25
CA SER A 267 -25.43 -15.44 -11.23
C SER A 267 -24.97 -15.85 -9.84
N GLU A 268 -25.07 -17.13 -9.51
CA GLU A 268 -24.64 -17.68 -8.22
C GLU A 268 -23.13 -17.54 -8.03
N SER A 269 -22.34 -17.96 -9.03
CA SER A 269 -20.89 -17.80 -9.01
C SER A 269 -20.47 -16.34 -8.86
N ARG A 270 -21.13 -15.41 -9.58
CA ARG A 270 -20.83 -13.98 -9.49
C ARG A 270 -21.09 -13.42 -8.09
N LEU A 271 -22.22 -13.77 -7.46
CA LEU A 271 -22.54 -13.32 -6.10
C LEU A 271 -21.52 -13.85 -5.09
N ARG A 272 -21.14 -15.13 -5.21
CA ARG A 272 -20.13 -15.73 -4.34
C ARG A 272 -18.77 -15.03 -4.47
N THR A 273 -18.32 -14.76 -5.70
CA THR A 273 -17.07 -14.02 -5.92
C THR A 273 -17.12 -12.62 -5.31
N LEU A 274 -18.22 -11.88 -5.47
CA LEU A 274 -18.35 -10.54 -4.87
C LEU A 274 -18.21 -10.55 -3.34
N VAL A 275 -18.76 -11.57 -2.67
CA VAL A 275 -18.63 -11.74 -1.21
C VAL A 275 -17.20 -12.15 -0.84
N ASP A 276 -16.59 -13.06 -1.59
CA ASP A 276 -15.24 -13.58 -1.30
C ASP A 276 -14.12 -12.57 -1.60
N THR A 277 -14.32 -11.65 -2.55
CA THR A 277 -13.35 -10.59 -2.88
C THR A 277 -13.57 -9.29 -2.11
N ALA A 278 -14.59 -9.22 -1.23
CA ALA A 278 -14.81 -8.04 -0.41
C ALA A 278 -13.59 -7.78 0.49
N VAL A 279 -13.22 -6.51 0.65
CA VAL A 279 -12.10 -6.09 1.51
C VAL A 279 -12.46 -6.29 2.98
N ASP A 280 -13.70 -5.98 3.37
CA ASP A 280 -14.19 -6.25 4.72
C ASP A 280 -14.45 -7.74 4.93
N GLY A 281 -14.24 -8.20 6.16
CA GLY A 281 -14.73 -9.49 6.61
C GLY A 281 -16.25 -9.49 6.59
N ILE A 282 -16.84 -10.47 5.92
CA ILE A 282 -18.29 -10.67 5.86
C ILE A 282 -18.60 -12.00 6.53
N ILE A 283 -19.43 -11.94 7.57
CA ILE A 283 -19.89 -13.11 8.30
C ILE A 283 -21.41 -13.08 8.34
N THR A 284 -22.03 -14.16 7.90
CA THR A 284 -23.49 -14.32 8.03
C THR A 284 -23.79 -15.32 9.13
N ILE A 285 -24.71 -14.97 10.03
CA ILE A 285 -25.18 -15.83 11.12
C ILE A 285 -26.70 -15.97 11.10
N ASP A 286 -27.19 -17.09 11.61
CA ASP A 286 -28.62 -17.29 11.86
C ASP A 286 -29.09 -16.58 13.15
N GLN A 287 -30.38 -16.71 13.46
CA GLN A 287 -31.00 -16.17 14.68
C GLN A 287 -30.42 -16.71 16.01
N HIS A 288 -29.67 -17.81 15.98
CA HIS A 288 -28.99 -18.40 17.14
C HIS A 288 -27.50 -18.02 17.21
N GLY A 289 -27.01 -17.22 16.26
CA GLY A 289 -25.62 -16.82 16.14
C GLY A 289 -24.71 -17.91 15.57
N ILE A 290 -25.26 -18.90 14.86
CA ILE A 290 -24.52 -19.93 14.16
C ILE A 290 -24.06 -19.39 12.80
N VAL A 291 -22.77 -19.53 12.51
CA VAL A 291 -22.15 -19.02 11.28
C VAL A 291 -22.58 -19.85 10.07
N GLN A 292 -23.23 -19.18 9.12
CA GLN A 292 -23.72 -19.71 7.84
C GLN A 292 -22.77 -19.40 6.69
N SER A 293 -22.05 -18.27 6.75
CA SER A 293 -21.06 -17.87 5.74
C SER A 293 -19.92 -17.10 6.39
N PHE A 294 -18.72 -17.28 5.85
CA PHE A 294 -17.47 -16.70 6.33
C PHE A 294 -16.53 -16.48 5.14
N ASN A 295 -16.38 -15.23 4.68
CA ASN A 295 -15.64 -14.93 3.46
C ASN A 295 -14.11 -14.96 3.68
N ASN A 296 -13.36 -14.95 2.57
CA ASN A 296 -11.88 -14.97 2.61
C ASN A 296 -11.28 -13.83 3.44
N SER A 297 -11.90 -12.66 3.46
CA SER A 297 -11.38 -11.55 4.28
C SER A 297 -11.56 -11.81 5.77
N ALA A 298 -12.69 -12.39 6.20
CA ALA A 298 -12.89 -12.83 7.57
C ALA A 298 -11.87 -13.92 7.96
N GLU A 299 -11.51 -14.83 7.04
CA GLU A 299 -10.43 -15.80 7.29
C GLU A 299 -9.09 -15.12 7.58
N ARG A 300 -8.72 -14.10 6.80
CA ARG A 300 -7.48 -13.34 7.02
C ARG A 300 -7.50 -12.56 8.33
N ILE A 301 -8.62 -11.89 8.64
CA ILE A 301 -8.75 -11.05 9.85
C ILE A 301 -8.62 -11.92 11.12
N PHE A 302 -9.32 -13.06 11.17
CA PHE A 302 -9.39 -13.89 12.38
C PHE A 302 -8.43 -15.08 12.38
N GLY A 303 -7.79 -15.43 11.26
CA GLY A 303 -6.90 -16.58 11.14
C GLY A 303 -7.59 -17.95 11.19
N TRP A 304 -8.92 -17.97 11.07
CA TRP A 304 -9.71 -19.21 11.01
C TRP A 304 -10.07 -19.52 9.56
N ALA A 305 -10.01 -20.79 9.17
CA ALA A 305 -10.59 -21.23 7.89
C ALA A 305 -12.12 -21.36 8.03
N ALA A 306 -12.86 -21.00 6.98
CA ALA A 306 -14.32 -21.04 6.93
C ALA A 306 -14.85 -22.42 7.33
N LYS A 307 -14.22 -23.50 6.83
CA LYS A 307 -14.58 -24.89 7.19
C LYS A 307 -14.53 -25.20 8.69
N ASP A 308 -13.71 -24.47 9.45
CA ASP A 308 -13.57 -24.65 10.90
C ASP A 308 -14.54 -23.79 11.72
N VAL A 309 -15.18 -22.80 11.08
CA VAL A 309 -16.09 -21.82 11.71
C VAL A 309 -17.55 -22.06 11.33
N LEU A 310 -17.80 -22.51 10.11
CA LEU A 310 -19.14 -22.83 9.61
C LEU A 310 -19.85 -23.83 10.54
N GLY A 311 -21.10 -23.53 10.88
CA GLY A 311 -21.89 -24.31 11.83
C GLY A 311 -21.52 -24.11 13.32
N ARG A 312 -20.49 -23.31 13.63
CA ARG A 312 -20.16 -22.92 15.01
C ARG A 312 -20.79 -21.59 15.38
N ASN A 313 -20.82 -21.31 16.68
CA ASN A 313 -21.37 -20.05 17.18
C ASN A 313 -20.33 -18.92 17.10
N ILE A 314 -20.73 -17.76 16.57
CA ILE A 314 -19.87 -16.60 16.31
C ILE A 314 -19.14 -16.04 17.54
N ARG A 315 -19.64 -16.33 18.75
CA ARG A 315 -19.01 -15.90 20.01
C ARG A 315 -17.54 -16.33 20.15
N MET A 316 -17.09 -17.34 19.40
CA MET A 316 -15.69 -17.76 19.40
C MET A 316 -14.71 -16.67 18.93
N LEU A 317 -15.18 -15.71 18.13
CA LEU A 317 -14.39 -14.59 17.60
C LEU A 317 -14.42 -13.35 18.50
N MET A 318 -14.94 -13.47 19.72
CA MET A 318 -15.14 -12.37 20.65
C MET A 318 -14.41 -12.61 21.98
N PRO A 319 -13.91 -11.55 22.65
CA PRO A 319 -13.33 -11.65 23.99
C PRO A 319 -14.42 -11.69 25.08
N GLN A 320 -14.03 -12.04 26.30
CA GLN A 320 -14.88 -11.84 27.49
C GLN A 320 -14.99 -10.33 27.81
N PRO A 321 -16.14 -9.84 28.31
CA PRO A 321 -17.38 -10.56 28.64
C PRO A 321 -18.34 -10.75 27.44
N HIS A 322 -18.08 -10.12 26.29
CA HIS A 322 -18.98 -10.13 25.14
C HIS A 322 -19.25 -11.54 24.59
N ARG A 323 -18.26 -12.43 24.64
CA ARG A 323 -18.40 -13.85 24.29
C ARG A 323 -19.51 -14.56 25.05
N ALA A 324 -19.64 -14.30 26.36
CA ALA A 324 -20.69 -14.91 27.18
C ALA A 324 -22.07 -14.27 26.91
N ALA A 325 -22.10 -12.97 26.68
CA ALA A 325 -23.33 -12.20 26.53
C ALA A 325 -23.90 -12.16 25.09
N HIS A 326 -23.16 -12.60 24.07
CA HIS A 326 -23.57 -12.43 22.67
C HIS A 326 -24.98 -12.96 22.34
N ASN A 327 -25.32 -14.14 22.86
CA ASN A 327 -26.64 -14.74 22.63
C ASN A 327 -27.78 -13.93 23.24
N SER A 328 -27.54 -13.24 24.36
CA SER A 328 -28.59 -12.40 24.98
C SER A 328 -28.82 -11.13 24.15
N TYR A 329 -27.79 -10.59 23.49
CA TYR A 329 -27.94 -9.47 22.56
C TYR A 329 -28.85 -9.83 21.37
N LEU A 330 -28.61 -10.98 20.73
CA LEU A 330 -29.43 -11.50 19.64
C LEU A 330 -30.89 -11.73 20.08
N ARG A 331 -31.10 -12.42 21.21
CA ARG A 331 -32.46 -12.67 21.73
C ARG A 331 -33.21 -11.40 22.05
N ARG A 332 -32.57 -10.44 22.74
CA ARG A 332 -33.18 -9.14 23.07
C ARG A 332 -33.61 -8.43 21.79
N TYR A 333 -32.72 -8.34 20.80
CA TYR A 333 -33.03 -7.69 19.52
C TYR A 333 -34.19 -8.37 18.78
N LEU A 334 -34.23 -9.70 18.73
CA LEU A 334 -35.33 -10.44 18.10
C LEU A 334 -36.69 -10.23 18.82
N GLN A 335 -36.68 -9.98 20.13
CA GLN A 335 -37.89 -9.75 20.93
C GLN A 335 -38.37 -8.29 20.88
N THR A 336 -37.46 -7.32 20.95
CA THR A 336 -37.82 -5.90 21.09
C THR A 336 -37.85 -5.16 19.76
N GLY A 337 -37.17 -5.66 18.72
CA GLY A 337 -36.95 -4.93 17.48
C GLY A 337 -36.04 -3.69 17.62
N GLU A 338 -35.61 -3.36 18.84
CA GLU A 338 -34.74 -2.21 19.12
C GLU A 338 -33.30 -2.54 18.74
N ALA A 339 -32.92 -2.07 17.57
CA ALA A 339 -31.53 -2.04 17.15
C ALA A 339 -30.77 -0.96 17.93
N HIS A 340 -29.90 -1.36 18.86
CA HIS A 340 -28.87 -0.43 19.35
C HIS A 340 -27.74 -0.20 18.31
N ILE A 341 -27.74 -0.90 17.16
CA ILE A 341 -26.52 -1.13 16.34
C ILE A 341 -26.77 -1.13 14.81
N ILE A 342 -28.00 -1.03 14.30
CA ILE A 342 -28.21 -1.12 12.83
C ILE A 342 -27.78 0.18 12.16
N GLY A 343 -26.81 0.08 11.25
CA GLY A 343 -26.39 1.14 10.34
C GLY A 343 -25.21 2.00 10.81
N ILE A 344 -24.88 2.04 12.10
CA ILE A 344 -23.75 2.82 12.63
C ILE A 344 -22.64 1.84 13.05
N GLY A 345 -21.53 1.86 12.32
CA GLY A 345 -20.38 1.02 12.64
C GLY A 345 -19.80 1.37 14.01
N ARG A 346 -19.52 0.36 14.84
CA ARG A 346 -18.87 0.53 16.15
C ARG A 346 -17.50 -0.10 16.16
N GLU A 347 -16.56 0.48 16.90
CA GLU A 347 -15.30 -0.19 17.22
C GLU A 347 -15.54 -1.28 18.27
N VAL A 348 -15.07 -2.49 17.99
CA VAL A 348 -15.13 -3.66 18.86
C VAL A 348 -13.82 -4.40 18.79
N THR A 349 -13.57 -5.24 19.78
CA THR A 349 -12.42 -6.13 19.76
C THR A 349 -12.85 -7.53 19.37
N GLY A 350 -12.20 -8.09 18.36
CA GLY A 350 -12.27 -9.49 17.98
C GLY A 350 -11.11 -10.29 18.57
N VAL A 351 -11.22 -11.61 18.53
CA VAL A 351 -10.16 -12.54 18.94
C VAL A 351 -9.81 -13.46 17.77
N ARG A 352 -8.53 -13.51 17.42
CA ARG A 352 -8.00 -14.39 16.37
C ARG A 352 -7.80 -15.81 16.88
N LYS A 353 -7.53 -16.76 15.97
CA LYS A 353 -7.31 -18.18 16.28
C LYS A 353 -6.17 -18.41 17.27
N ASP A 354 -5.13 -17.60 17.23
CA ASP A 354 -3.96 -17.63 18.13
C ASP A 354 -4.23 -17.00 19.51
N GLY A 355 -5.42 -16.44 19.74
CA GLY A 355 -5.81 -15.75 20.97
C GLY A 355 -5.45 -14.26 21.00
N SER A 356 -4.75 -13.74 19.98
CA SER A 356 -4.47 -12.30 19.86
C SER A 356 -5.76 -11.51 19.63
N GLN A 357 -5.77 -10.27 20.10
CA GLN A 357 -6.90 -9.38 19.92
C GLN A 357 -6.74 -8.53 18.66
N VAL A 358 -7.86 -8.24 17.98
CA VAL A 358 -7.91 -7.40 16.78
C VAL A 358 -8.93 -6.29 16.97
N PRO A 359 -8.56 -5.00 16.80
CA PRO A 359 -9.53 -3.93 16.77
C PRO A 359 -10.29 -3.95 15.43
N LEU A 360 -11.61 -3.93 15.49
CA LEU A 360 -12.50 -4.06 14.33
C LEU A 360 -13.55 -2.96 14.35
N ARG A 361 -13.88 -2.42 13.18
CA ARG A 361 -15.12 -1.66 13.00
C ARG A 361 -16.21 -2.61 12.52
N LEU A 362 -17.24 -2.83 13.33
CA LEU A 362 -18.34 -3.75 13.05
C LEU A 362 -19.62 -3.00 12.67
N GLY A 363 -20.18 -3.31 11.49
CA GLY A 363 -21.54 -2.97 11.09
C GLY A 363 -22.40 -4.23 10.95
N ILE A 364 -23.70 -4.15 11.30
CA ILE A 364 -24.61 -5.31 11.23
C ILE A 364 -25.84 -4.94 10.42
N GLY A 365 -26.13 -5.74 9.38
CA GLY A 365 -27.37 -5.73 8.61
C GLY A 365 -28.26 -6.93 8.95
N ARG A 366 -29.55 -6.80 8.65
CA ARG A 366 -30.56 -7.87 8.77
C ARG A 366 -31.19 -8.13 7.40
N ALA A 367 -31.39 -9.41 7.08
CA ALA A 367 -32.14 -9.84 5.91
C ALA A 367 -33.21 -10.86 6.33
N GLU A 368 -34.44 -10.70 5.83
CA GLU A 368 -35.50 -11.68 6.00
C GLU A 368 -35.32 -12.82 4.99
N THR A 369 -35.39 -14.06 5.46
CA THR A 369 -35.40 -15.25 4.59
C THR A 369 -36.53 -16.20 4.97
N PRO A 370 -36.97 -17.10 4.06
CA PRO A 370 -38.00 -18.10 4.36
C PRO A 370 -37.66 -18.99 5.57
N SER A 371 -36.37 -19.15 5.87
CA SER A 371 -35.83 -19.97 6.95
C SER A 371 -35.73 -19.22 8.29
N GLY A 372 -36.05 -17.93 8.32
CA GLY A 372 -35.88 -17.03 9.46
C GLY A 372 -34.96 -15.84 9.15
N PRO A 373 -34.81 -14.89 10.09
CA PRO A 373 -33.93 -13.73 9.92
C PRO A 373 -32.45 -14.15 9.90
N LEU A 374 -31.70 -13.61 8.94
CA LEU A 374 -30.24 -13.69 8.89
C LEU A 374 -29.63 -12.35 9.29
N PHE A 375 -28.48 -12.42 9.97
CA PHE A 375 -27.68 -11.26 10.32
C PHE A 375 -26.36 -11.30 9.56
N VAL A 376 -26.03 -10.19 8.90
CA VAL A 376 -24.80 -10.04 8.13
C VAL A 376 -23.92 -9.01 8.84
N GLY A 377 -22.79 -9.48 9.38
CA GLY A 377 -21.77 -8.62 9.96
C GLY A 377 -20.72 -8.24 8.92
N PHE A 378 -20.41 -6.95 8.85
CA PHE A 378 -19.30 -6.37 8.08
C PHE A 378 -18.24 -5.91 9.08
N MET A 379 -16.99 -6.35 8.92
CA MET A 379 -15.89 -5.98 9.81
C MET A 379 -14.66 -5.50 9.04
N THR A 380 -14.21 -4.30 9.37
CA THR A 380 -12.94 -3.72 8.88
C THR A 380 -11.88 -3.89 9.96
N ASP A 381 -10.69 -4.41 9.62
CA ASP A 381 -9.54 -4.47 10.53
C ASP A 381 -8.92 -3.07 10.70
N LEU A 382 -8.83 -2.59 11.94
CA LEU A 382 -8.28 -1.29 12.30
C LEU A 382 -6.82 -1.35 12.79
N SER A 383 -6.17 -2.52 12.74
CA SER A 383 -4.81 -2.71 13.27
C SER A 383 -3.81 -1.73 12.66
N ALA A 384 -3.85 -1.52 11.33
CA ALA A 384 -2.95 -0.59 10.65
C ALA A 384 -3.20 0.87 11.04
N VAL A 385 -4.49 1.26 11.17
CA VAL A 385 -4.87 2.61 11.58
C VAL A 385 -4.39 2.88 13.02
N LYS A 386 -4.62 1.94 13.94
CA LYS A 386 -4.18 2.06 15.34
C LYS A 386 -2.66 2.06 15.48
N ALA A 387 -1.95 1.31 14.65
CA ALA A 387 -0.49 1.35 14.60
C ALA A 387 0.04 2.71 14.15
N ALA A 388 -0.56 3.30 13.11
CA ALA A 388 -0.20 4.63 12.62
C ALA A 388 -0.49 5.73 13.67
N GLU A 389 -1.65 5.69 14.33
CA GLU A 389 -1.98 6.59 15.45
C GLU A 389 -0.95 6.49 16.58
N THR A 390 -0.54 5.27 16.93
CA THR A 390 0.48 5.04 17.96
C THR A 390 1.84 5.58 17.53
N GLN A 391 2.24 5.36 16.27
CA GLN A 391 3.52 5.84 15.75
C GLN A 391 3.59 7.37 15.73
N LEU A 392 2.51 8.04 15.32
CA LEU A 392 2.39 9.50 15.40
C LEU A 392 2.48 9.99 16.85
N SER A 393 1.81 9.32 17.78
CA SER A 393 1.90 9.65 19.21
C SER A 393 3.31 9.47 19.77
N ILE A 394 4.04 8.45 19.33
CA ILE A 394 5.45 8.23 19.74
C ILE A 394 6.32 9.36 19.16
N ALA A 395 6.19 9.68 17.87
CA ALA A 395 6.96 10.76 17.26
C ALA A 395 6.71 12.12 17.93
N ALA A 396 5.45 12.45 18.23
CA ALA A 396 5.08 13.66 18.97
C ALA A 396 5.67 13.65 20.39
N SER A 397 5.72 12.50 21.07
CA SER A 397 6.33 12.40 22.39
C SER A 397 7.85 12.65 22.37
N VAL A 398 8.55 12.27 21.30
CA VAL A 398 9.99 12.58 21.15
C VAL A 398 10.21 14.10 21.06
N PHE A 399 9.38 14.80 20.27
CA PHE A 399 9.42 16.25 20.19
C PHE A 399 9.17 16.88 21.58
N GLU A 400 8.09 16.48 22.25
CA GLU A 400 7.64 17.06 23.53
C GLU A 400 8.60 16.81 24.70
N TYR A 401 9.18 15.61 24.80
CA TYR A 401 9.98 15.18 25.95
C TYR A 401 11.49 15.15 25.69
N SER A 402 11.98 15.66 24.56
CA SER A 402 13.43 15.82 24.34
C SER A 402 14.03 16.78 25.37
N TYR A 403 15.29 16.52 25.75
CA TYR A 403 16.09 17.45 26.56
C TYR A 403 16.81 18.50 25.74
N GLU A 404 17.02 18.23 24.44
CA GLU A 404 17.57 19.19 23.49
C GLU A 404 16.44 20.06 22.93
N ALA A 405 16.75 21.33 22.71
CA ALA A 405 15.81 22.27 22.13
C ALA A 405 15.64 21.98 20.64
N VAL A 406 14.41 21.69 20.23
CA VAL A 406 14.04 21.41 18.85
C VAL A 406 13.12 22.51 18.35
N LEU A 407 13.49 23.12 17.23
CA LEU A 407 12.72 24.13 16.54
C LEU A 407 12.39 23.63 15.14
N ILE A 408 11.19 23.95 14.67
CA ILE A 408 10.75 23.73 13.30
C ILE A 408 10.59 25.11 12.67
N LEU A 409 11.22 25.31 11.52
CA LEU A 409 11.14 26.55 10.75
C LEU A 409 10.40 26.32 9.44
N ASP A 410 9.64 27.29 8.96
CA ASP A 410 9.07 27.23 7.60
C ASP A 410 10.13 27.43 6.51
N ALA A 411 9.70 27.38 5.24
CA ALA A 411 10.56 27.61 4.08
C ALA A 411 11.21 29.01 4.07
N ASP A 412 10.57 30.00 4.70
CA ASP A 412 11.08 31.36 4.85
C ASP A 412 12.01 31.52 6.07
N ARG A 413 12.23 30.43 6.85
CA ARG A 413 13.09 30.34 8.04
C ARG A 413 12.51 30.98 9.29
N ALA A 414 11.20 31.25 9.31
CA ALA A 414 10.50 31.69 10.51
C ALA A 414 10.13 30.49 11.39
N ILE A 415 10.19 30.66 12.70
CA ILE A 415 9.89 29.60 13.67
C ILE A 415 8.38 29.29 13.66
N VAL A 416 8.02 28.07 13.26
CA VAL A 416 6.62 27.60 13.26
C VAL A 416 6.27 26.76 14.47
N ASP A 417 7.25 26.06 15.05
CA ASP A 417 7.06 25.35 16.31
C ASP A 417 8.37 25.18 17.08
N VAL A 418 8.24 25.01 18.40
CA VAL A 418 9.36 24.74 19.32
C VAL A 418 8.90 23.79 20.41
N ASN A 419 9.78 22.91 20.86
CA ASN A 419 9.49 22.00 21.96
C ASN A 419 9.72 22.66 23.34
N PRO A 420 9.25 22.05 24.45
CA PRO A 420 9.46 22.59 25.80
C PRO A 420 10.93 22.75 26.21
N ALA A 421 11.87 22.02 25.60
CA ALA A 421 13.30 22.20 25.87
C ALA A 421 13.83 23.55 25.37
N PHE A 422 13.29 24.07 24.27
CA PHE A 422 13.63 25.41 23.78
C PHE A 422 13.43 26.48 24.85
N GLU A 423 12.27 26.49 25.52
CA GLU A 423 11.99 27.45 26.58
C GLU A 423 12.95 27.29 27.76
N ARG A 424 13.25 26.04 28.16
CA ARG A 424 14.17 25.74 29.26
C ARG A 424 15.60 26.18 28.97
N MET A 425 16.09 25.93 27.74
CA MET A 425 17.47 26.19 27.35
C MET A 425 17.72 27.64 26.99
N THR A 426 16.80 28.29 26.30
CA THR A 426 16.99 29.68 25.83
C THR A 426 16.43 30.72 26.79
N GLY A 427 15.51 30.33 27.68
CA GLY A 427 14.75 31.23 28.52
C GLY A 427 13.64 32.00 27.77
N VAL A 428 13.46 31.77 26.47
CA VAL A 428 12.46 32.46 25.64
C VAL A 428 11.15 31.67 25.66
N PRO A 429 10.03 32.27 26.09
CA PRO A 429 8.71 31.62 26.01
C PRO A 429 8.33 31.31 24.55
N ARG A 430 7.71 30.15 24.31
CA ARG A 430 7.25 29.68 23.00
C ARG A 430 6.45 30.74 22.27
N ALA A 431 5.51 31.39 22.96
CA ALA A 431 4.68 32.44 22.37
C ALA A 431 5.48 33.65 21.83
N GLN A 432 6.70 33.90 22.33
CA GLN A 432 7.59 34.96 21.86
C GLN A 432 8.56 34.48 20.77
N GLY A 433 8.84 33.18 20.70
CA GLY A 433 9.67 32.58 19.66
C GLY A 433 8.94 32.35 18.34
N LEU A 434 7.66 31.97 18.40
CA LEU A 434 6.85 31.69 17.20
C LEU A 434 6.75 32.91 16.27
N GLY A 435 6.99 32.70 14.98
CA GLY A 435 6.95 33.70 13.92
C GLY A 435 8.20 34.57 13.80
N ARG A 436 9.18 34.45 14.70
CA ARG A 436 10.46 35.16 14.61
C ARG A 436 11.48 34.36 13.80
N TYR A 437 12.49 35.06 13.27
CA TYR A 437 13.65 34.41 12.68
C TYR A 437 14.68 34.06 13.76
N VAL A 438 15.37 32.92 13.61
CA VAL A 438 16.33 32.42 14.60
C VAL A 438 17.39 33.46 14.95
N HIS A 439 17.94 34.19 13.98
CA HIS A 439 18.99 35.19 14.20
C HIS A 439 18.56 36.34 15.12
N GLU A 440 17.27 36.72 15.10
CA GLU A 440 16.74 37.78 15.97
C GLU A 440 16.79 37.41 17.45
N LEU A 441 16.82 36.11 17.78
CA LEU A 441 16.98 35.65 19.16
C LEU A 441 18.42 35.81 19.68
N TYR A 442 19.40 35.90 18.76
CA TYR A 442 20.82 36.04 19.07
C TYR A 442 21.28 37.50 19.09
N GLU A 443 20.65 38.38 18.32
CA GLU A 443 20.95 39.82 18.31
C GLU A 443 20.70 40.47 19.69
N ASP A 444 19.70 39.98 20.43
CA ASP A 444 19.40 40.44 21.79
C ASP A 444 20.54 40.13 22.80
N VAL A 445 21.32 39.07 22.58
CA VAL A 445 22.41 38.63 23.50
C VAL A 445 23.71 39.42 23.28
N ALA A 446 23.99 39.79 22.03
CA ALA A 446 25.19 40.53 21.67
C ALA A 446 25.25 41.93 22.31
N GLN A 447 24.11 42.48 22.73
CA GLN A 447 24.03 43.81 23.37
C GLN A 447 24.21 43.78 24.90
N GLU A 448 23.98 42.64 25.58
CA GLU A 448 23.97 42.60 27.05
C GLU A 448 25.35 42.34 27.68
N ASP A 449 26.17 41.43 27.13
CA ASP A 449 27.34 40.92 27.86
C ASP A 449 28.71 41.18 27.19
N GLY A 450 28.78 41.80 26.02
CA GLY A 450 30.05 42.18 25.37
C GLY A 450 30.93 41.02 24.88
N TRP A 451 30.41 39.79 24.90
CA TRP A 451 31.06 38.58 24.39
C TRP A 451 30.47 38.20 23.01
N GLY A 452 31.07 38.65 21.90
CA GLY A 452 30.76 38.05 20.61
C GLY A 452 31.17 38.87 19.39
N GLU A 453 32.06 38.31 18.57
CA GLU A 453 32.03 38.58 17.13
C GLU A 453 30.61 38.27 16.62
N LEU A 454 30.06 39.13 15.75
CA LEU A 454 28.80 38.86 15.06
C LEU A 454 28.90 37.50 14.36
N GLN A 455 28.09 36.53 14.80
CA GLN A 455 28.03 35.23 14.13
C GLN A 455 27.54 35.42 12.70
N ASP A 456 28.28 34.88 11.74
CA ASP A 456 27.94 34.97 10.32
C ASP A 456 26.83 33.96 9.96
N PHE A 457 25.59 34.32 10.32
CA PHE A 457 24.40 33.54 9.94
C PHE A 457 24.26 33.39 8.42
N ALA A 458 24.82 34.29 7.60
CA ALA A 458 24.74 34.16 6.15
C ALA A 458 25.55 32.95 5.65
N SER A 459 26.74 32.73 6.21
CA SER A 459 27.55 31.55 5.90
C SER A 459 26.87 30.23 6.31
N ILE A 460 26.21 30.22 7.47
CA ILE A 460 25.46 29.06 7.98
C ILE A 460 24.35 28.69 7.00
N TRP A 461 23.52 29.67 6.62
CA TRP A 461 22.41 29.43 5.71
C TRP A 461 22.84 29.06 4.29
N LEU A 462 23.99 29.56 3.83
CA LEU A 462 24.57 29.14 2.55
C LEU A 462 24.92 27.65 2.57
N SER A 463 25.58 27.17 3.63
CA SER A 463 25.91 25.74 3.78
C SER A 463 24.65 24.87 3.88
N VAL A 464 23.62 25.31 4.62
CA VAL A 464 22.34 24.57 4.66
C VAL A 464 21.68 24.48 3.28
N GLN A 465 21.83 25.52 2.43
CA GLN A 465 21.31 25.51 1.06
C GLN A 465 22.09 24.60 0.12
N GLU A 466 23.43 24.58 0.24
CA GLU A 466 24.31 23.79 -0.64
C GLU A 466 24.33 22.31 -0.24
N ASP A 467 24.47 22.02 1.06
CA ASP A 467 24.72 20.69 1.61
C ASP A 467 23.47 20.05 2.25
N GLY A 468 22.37 20.79 2.36
CA GLY A 468 21.13 20.35 3.01
C GLY A 468 21.21 20.26 4.54
N HIS A 469 22.37 20.50 5.14
CA HIS A 469 22.58 20.44 6.58
C HIS A 469 23.74 21.35 6.99
N TRP A 470 23.76 21.76 8.26
CA TRP A 470 24.87 22.45 8.89
C TRP A 470 24.98 22.05 10.36
N GLN A 471 26.19 22.01 10.88
CA GLN A 471 26.44 21.78 12.31
C GLN A 471 27.63 22.61 12.77
N GLY A 472 27.49 23.27 13.94
CA GLY A 472 28.57 24.05 14.53
C GLY A 472 28.36 24.36 16.00
N GLU A 473 29.43 24.81 16.65
CA GLU A 473 29.42 25.31 18.01
C GLU A 473 29.35 26.84 17.97
N LEU A 474 28.42 27.42 18.71
CA LEU A 474 28.18 28.85 18.71
C LEU A 474 27.72 29.32 20.09
N MET A 475 28.03 30.58 20.42
CA MET A 475 27.57 31.20 21.66
C MET A 475 26.10 31.62 21.49
N GLY A 476 25.24 31.13 22.36
CA GLY A 476 23.80 31.36 22.34
C GLY A 476 23.28 32.11 23.55
N ARG A 477 21.95 32.23 23.58
CA ARG A 477 21.22 32.73 24.74
C ARG A 477 20.90 31.59 25.69
N GLY A 478 21.23 31.76 26.97
CA GLY A 478 20.72 30.96 28.07
C GLY A 478 19.90 31.79 29.06
N PRO A 479 19.27 31.16 30.07
CA PRO A 479 18.46 31.85 31.08
C PRO A 479 19.29 32.81 31.97
N ASN A 480 20.59 32.56 32.07
CA ASN A 480 21.52 33.26 32.97
C ASN A 480 22.63 34.02 32.21
N GLY A 481 22.47 34.30 30.91
CA GLY A 481 23.46 34.94 30.04
C GLY A 481 23.88 34.07 28.86
N GLY A 482 25.11 34.25 28.36
CA GLY A 482 25.66 33.47 27.25
C GLY A 482 25.73 31.96 27.53
N LEU A 483 25.30 31.14 26.57
CA LEU A 483 25.29 29.68 26.63
C LEU A 483 26.17 29.09 25.53
N MET A 484 27.15 28.26 25.86
CA MET A 484 27.89 27.55 24.82
C MET A 484 27.04 26.40 24.31
N GLN A 485 26.67 26.45 23.03
CA GLN A 485 25.74 25.49 22.46
C GLN A 485 26.24 24.93 21.14
N ARG A 486 25.84 23.70 20.87
CA ARG A 486 26.01 23.05 19.58
C ARG A 486 24.68 23.07 18.84
N VAL A 487 24.69 23.62 17.64
CA VAL A 487 23.50 23.78 16.80
C VAL A 487 23.63 22.91 15.56
N SER A 488 22.58 22.18 15.24
CA SER A 488 22.43 21.43 14.00
C SER A 488 21.18 21.92 13.27
N ILE A 489 21.32 22.19 11.98
CA ILE A 489 20.23 22.62 11.09
C ILE A 489 20.16 21.61 9.96
N ALA A 490 18.98 21.05 9.71
CA ALA A 490 18.72 20.16 8.58
C ALA A 490 17.54 20.67 7.76
N SER A 491 17.65 20.63 6.44
CA SER A 491 16.54 20.91 5.53
C SER A 491 15.71 19.66 5.30
N VAL A 492 14.39 19.82 5.20
CA VAL A 492 13.46 18.73 4.88
C VAL A 492 12.83 19.03 3.52
N THR A 493 13.11 18.16 2.55
CA THR A 493 12.72 18.29 1.14
C THR A 493 11.95 17.04 0.69
N ASP A 494 11.09 17.18 -0.32
CA ASP A 494 10.58 16.05 -1.09
C ASP A 494 11.43 15.91 -2.37
N ASP A 495 12.07 14.75 -2.59
CA ASP A 495 12.77 14.32 -3.81
C ASP A 495 13.41 15.42 -4.69
N GLY A 496 14.20 16.33 -4.09
CA GLY A 496 14.99 17.34 -4.81
C GLY A 496 14.27 18.66 -5.11
N GLU A 497 13.07 18.88 -4.55
CA GLU A 497 12.39 20.18 -4.55
C GLU A 497 12.93 21.13 -3.47
N ALA A 498 12.47 22.39 -3.51
CA ALA A 498 12.79 23.38 -2.49
C ALA A 498 12.34 22.88 -1.09
N PRO A 499 13.11 23.19 -0.02
CA PRO A 499 12.78 22.73 1.31
C PRO A 499 11.43 23.24 1.80
N HIS A 500 10.65 22.31 2.34
CA HIS A 500 9.31 22.58 2.85
C HIS A 500 9.37 23.16 4.28
N HIS A 501 10.38 22.76 5.05
CA HIS A 501 10.69 23.25 6.40
C HIS A 501 12.13 22.89 6.78
N TYR A 502 12.62 23.47 7.89
CA TYR A 502 13.92 23.15 8.48
C TYR A 502 13.74 22.66 9.92
N ILE A 503 14.58 21.74 10.35
CA ILE A 503 14.66 21.28 11.74
C ILE A 503 15.96 21.82 12.34
N VAL A 504 15.84 22.53 13.46
CA VAL A 504 16.99 23.02 14.24
C VAL A 504 17.03 22.30 15.57
N VAL A 505 18.17 21.71 15.90
CA VAL A 505 18.42 21.07 17.20
C VAL A 505 19.55 21.83 17.89
N ILE A 506 19.34 22.17 19.15
CA ILE A 506 20.28 22.91 19.98
C ILE A 506 20.57 22.09 21.24
N SER A 507 21.85 21.84 21.50
CA SER A 507 22.36 21.16 22.70
C SER A 507 23.24 22.10 23.51
N ASP A 508 23.08 22.12 24.84
CA ASP A 508 24.01 22.80 25.76
C ASP A 508 25.27 21.94 25.92
N ILE A 509 26.44 22.54 25.65
CA ILE A 509 27.75 21.87 25.76
C ILE A 509 28.67 22.55 26.77
N SER A 510 28.14 23.45 27.61
CA SER A 510 28.91 24.25 28.56
C SER A 510 29.70 23.37 29.55
N GLU A 511 29.07 22.33 30.10
CA GLU A 511 29.70 21.38 31.02
C GLU A 511 30.79 20.55 30.31
N ILE A 512 30.53 20.12 29.07
CA ILE A 512 31.50 19.37 28.26
C ILE A 512 32.74 20.21 28.01
N LYS A 513 32.59 21.49 27.64
CA LYS A 513 33.71 22.41 27.42
C LYS A 513 34.50 22.70 28.68
N ALA A 514 33.84 22.83 29.83
CA ALA A 514 34.51 22.99 31.11
C ALA A 514 35.40 21.78 31.43
N TYR A 515 34.90 20.56 31.21
CA TYR A 515 35.67 19.33 31.40
C TYR A 515 36.83 19.19 30.41
N GLU A 516 36.66 19.57 29.15
CA GLU A 516 37.75 19.57 28.17
C GLU A 516 38.91 20.47 28.62
N GLN A 517 38.60 21.68 29.11
CA GLN A 517 39.59 22.62 29.61
C GLN A 517 40.30 22.11 30.88
N GLU A 518 39.56 21.48 31.79
CA GLU A 518 40.12 20.89 33.01
C GLU A 518 41.06 19.70 32.69
N LEU A 519 40.68 18.85 31.74
CA LEU A 519 41.51 17.74 31.26
C LEU A 519 42.81 18.23 30.61
N GLU A 520 42.77 19.33 29.84
CA GLU A 520 43.96 19.92 29.24
C GLU A 520 44.94 20.43 30.32
N GLN A 521 44.41 21.04 31.39
CA GLN A 521 45.21 21.49 32.53
C GLN A 521 45.90 20.31 33.23
N PHE A 522 45.18 19.19 33.48
CA PHE A 522 45.78 17.97 34.06
C PHE A 522 46.79 17.29 33.12
N ALA A 523 46.61 17.38 31.80
CA ALA A 523 47.49 16.75 30.84
C ALA A 523 48.86 17.43 30.74
N LEU A 524 48.96 18.73 31.06
CA LEU A 524 50.17 19.54 30.84
C LEU A 524 50.85 20.06 32.13
N TYR A 525 50.14 20.13 33.25
CA TYR A 525 50.66 20.65 34.52
C TYR A 525 50.63 19.59 35.64
N ASP A 526 51.53 19.71 36.60
CA ASP A 526 51.54 18.92 37.84
C ASP A 526 50.41 19.38 38.76
N SER A 527 49.54 18.45 39.16
CA SER A 527 48.31 18.76 39.90
C SER A 527 48.55 19.35 41.29
N LEU A 528 49.73 19.11 41.87
CA LEU A 528 50.08 19.60 43.20
C LEU A 528 50.78 20.98 43.16
N THR A 529 51.80 21.15 42.31
CA THR A 529 52.60 22.39 42.29
C THR A 529 52.14 23.43 41.26
N GLY A 530 51.30 23.04 40.28
CA GLY A 530 50.93 23.88 39.14
C GLY A 530 52.08 24.14 38.16
N LEU A 531 53.24 23.52 38.37
CA LEU A 531 54.38 23.60 37.45
C LEU A 531 54.12 22.72 36.21
N PRO A 532 54.72 23.03 35.06
CA PRO A 532 54.77 22.12 33.91
C PRO A 532 55.13 20.68 34.32
N ASN A 533 54.39 19.71 33.80
CA ASN A 533 54.70 18.29 33.99
C ASN A 533 55.75 17.81 32.96
N ARG A 534 56.11 16.52 33.02
CA ARG A 534 57.08 15.90 32.11
C ARG A 534 56.74 16.09 30.62
N ARG A 535 55.46 16.11 30.26
CA ARG A 535 55.02 16.25 28.87
C ARG A 535 55.27 17.66 28.37
N LEU A 536 54.82 18.67 29.12
CA LEU A 536 55.03 20.07 28.75
C LEU A 536 56.52 20.47 28.79
N LEU A 537 57.30 19.92 29.74
CA LEU A 537 58.76 20.13 29.76
C LEU A 537 59.43 19.64 28.48
N ASN A 538 59.16 18.41 28.05
CA ASN A 538 59.78 17.83 26.86
C ASN A 538 59.49 18.66 25.61
N ASP A 539 58.26 19.16 25.48
CA ASP A 539 57.87 20.06 24.40
C ASP A 539 58.67 21.36 24.42
N ARG A 540 58.77 22.01 25.59
CA ARG A 540 59.58 23.24 25.77
C ARG A 540 61.07 23.02 25.53
N VAL A 541 61.64 21.88 25.93
CA VAL A 541 63.04 21.54 25.65
C VAL A 541 63.28 21.40 24.15
N ARG A 542 62.39 20.70 23.43
CA ARG A 542 62.48 20.57 21.96
C ARG A 542 62.43 21.94 21.28
N HIS A 543 61.50 22.79 21.71
CA HIS A 543 61.39 24.14 21.17
C HIS A 543 62.63 24.99 21.47
N SER A 544 63.18 24.88 22.69
CA SER A 544 64.38 25.61 23.12
C SER A 544 65.65 25.15 22.41
N ILE A 545 65.80 23.84 22.13
CA ILE A 545 66.90 23.31 21.30
C ILE A 545 66.83 23.92 19.89
N ALA A 546 65.65 23.93 19.27
CA ALA A 546 65.47 24.52 17.95
C ALA A 546 65.73 26.03 17.93
N HIS A 547 65.43 26.74 19.01
CA HIS A 547 65.76 28.16 19.18
C HIS A 547 67.27 28.37 19.35
N ALA A 548 67.92 27.59 20.23
CA ALA A 548 69.35 27.65 20.52
C ALA A 548 70.20 27.36 19.28
N GLN A 549 69.81 26.35 18.49
CA GLN A 549 70.48 26.00 17.22
C GLN A 549 70.41 27.15 16.20
N ARG A 550 69.26 27.82 16.09
CA ARG A 550 69.08 28.95 15.15
C ARG A 550 69.88 30.19 15.57
N ASN A 551 69.94 30.47 16.86
CA ASN A 551 70.55 31.69 17.39
C ASN A 551 71.99 31.50 17.86
N GLN A 552 72.56 30.30 17.68
CA GLN A 552 73.91 29.92 18.13
C GLN A 552 74.14 30.17 19.63
N THR A 553 73.10 29.98 20.44
CA THR A 553 73.16 30.06 21.90
C THR A 553 73.21 28.66 22.52
N LEU A 554 73.55 28.59 23.80
CA LEU A 554 73.50 27.39 24.61
C LEU A 554 72.17 27.34 25.40
N LEU A 555 71.82 26.15 25.89
CA LEU A 555 70.81 25.99 26.94
C LEU A 555 71.33 25.01 27.99
N ALA A 556 70.82 25.13 29.22
CA ALA A 556 71.12 24.21 30.31
C ALA A 556 69.88 23.43 30.72
N ILE A 557 70.03 22.12 30.89
CA ILE A 557 69.06 21.26 31.59
C ILE A 557 69.65 20.96 32.96
N CYS A 558 68.94 21.34 34.01
CA CYS A 558 69.37 21.17 35.39
C CYS A 558 68.37 20.28 36.13
N TYR A 559 68.76 19.05 36.41
CA TYR A 559 67.99 18.11 37.21
C TYR A 559 68.25 18.40 38.69
N LEU A 560 67.18 18.66 39.45
CA LEU A 560 67.21 19.05 40.85
C LEU A 560 66.42 18.03 41.67
N ASP A 561 66.96 17.66 42.82
CA ASP A 561 66.31 16.80 43.79
C ASP A 561 66.45 17.40 45.19
N LEU A 562 65.36 17.38 45.97
CA LEU A 562 65.32 17.98 47.30
C LEU A 562 65.88 17.04 48.36
N ASP A 563 67.11 17.32 48.78
CA ASP A 563 67.79 16.62 49.86
C ASP A 563 67.02 16.78 51.19
N GLY A 564 66.65 15.65 51.78
CA GLY A 564 65.95 15.62 53.07
C GLY A 564 64.42 15.69 52.97
N PHE A 565 63.86 15.77 51.76
CA PHE A 565 62.41 15.81 51.57
C PHE A 565 61.67 14.63 52.24
N LYS A 566 62.20 13.42 52.10
CA LYS A 566 61.64 12.24 52.77
C LYS A 566 61.58 12.40 54.30
N GLN A 567 62.60 13.01 54.91
CA GLN A 567 62.62 13.24 56.35
C GLN A 567 61.53 14.24 56.77
N VAL A 568 61.25 15.25 55.95
CA VAL A 568 60.13 16.19 56.20
C VAL A 568 58.80 15.45 56.15
N ASN A 569 58.58 14.59 55.15
CA ASN A 569 57.38 13.76 55.06
C ASN A 569 57.22 12.81 56.26
N ASP A 570 58.32 12.15 56.66
CA ASP A 570 58.31 11.18 57.76
C ASP A 570 58.09 11.86 59.13
N GLN A 571 58.48 13.14 59.28
CA GLN A 571 58.35 13.89 60.54
C GLN A 571 57.07 14.72 60.65
N HIS A 572 56.61 15.34 59.55
CA HIS A 572 55.51 16.33 59.55
C HIS A 572 54.31 15.89 58.72
N GLY A 573 54.35 14.70 58.12
CA GLY A 573 53.29 14.16 57.27
C GLY A 573 53.37 14.63 55.82
N HIS A 574 52.64 13.93 54.95
CA HIS A 574 52.66 14.18 53.51
C HIS A 574 52.09 15.55 53.11
N GLU A 575 51.05 16.04 53.81
CA GLU A 575 50.49 17.38 53.55
C GLU A 575 51.53 18.49 53.79
N ALA A 576 52.42 18.31 54.77
CA ALA A 576 53.51 19.25 55.01
C ALA A 576 54.59 19.17 53.91
N GLY A 577 54.87 17.97 53.39
CA GLY A 577 55.72 17.83 52.21
C GLY A 577 55.14 18.48 50.95
N ASP A 578 53.83 18.38 50.76
CA ASP A 578 53.11 19.02 49.65
C ASP A 578 53.22 20.55 49.73
N VAL A 579 53.00 21.14 50.92
CA VAL A 579 53.22 22.57 51.17
C VAL A 579 54.68 22.96 50.90
N LEU A 580 55.64 22.12 51.30
CA LEU A 580 57.05 22.36 51.03
C LEU A 580 57.36 22.39 49.54
N LEU A 581 56.83 21.44 48.77
CA LEU A 581 57.03 21.36 47.32
C LEU A 581 56.40 22.54 46.58
N ILE A 582 55.18 22.95 46.96
CA ILE A 582 54.51 24.12 46.41
C ILE A 582 55.34 25.38 46.67
N GLU A 583 55.80 25.57 47.92
CA GLU A 583 56.55 26.75 48.30
C GLU A 583 57.94 26.79 47.65
N VAL A 584 58.67 25.67 47.62
CA VAL A 584 59.97 25.57 46.93
C VAL A 584 59.81 25.80 45.43
N GLY A 585 58.82 25.18 44.79
CA GLY A 585 58.51 25.39 43.38
C GLY A 585 58.20 26.86 43.08
N ARG A 586 57.36 27.50 43.90
CA ARG A 586 57.00 28.92 43.80
C ARG A 586 58.21 29.82 43.98
N ARG A 587 59.10 29.51 44.93
CA ARG A 587 60.31 30.29 45.19
C ARG A 587 61.28 30.23 44.02
N ILE A 588 61.55 29.03 43.48
CA ILE A 588 62.39 28.87 42.31
C ILE A 588 61.77 29.59 41.11
N GLN A 589 60.47 29.41 40.85
CA GLN A 589 59.79 30.02 39.71
C GLN A 589 59.87 31.56 39.70
N ARG A 590 59.87 32.22 40.87
CA ARG A 590 60.04 33.68 40.99
C ARG A 590 61.45 34.18 40.63
N LEU A 591 62.46 33.31 40.67
CA LEU A 591 63.83 33.65 40.27
C LEU A 591 64.04 33.58 38.76
N LEU A 592 63.15 32.87 38.06
CA LEU A 592 63.28 32.53 36.65
C LEU A 592 62.70 33.62 35.76
N ARG A 593 63.27 33.74 34.56
CA ARG A 593 62.74 34.63 33.52
C ARG A 593 61.57 33.95 32.81
N SER A 594 60.79 34.71 32.04
CA SER A 594 59.68 34.17 31.24
C SER A 594 60.11 33.12 30.21
N GLU A 595 61.38 33.14 29.80
CA GLU A 595 62.00 32.18 28.86
C GLU A 595 62.48 30.88 29.54
N ASP A 596 62.67 30.90 30.85
CA ASP A 596 63.12 29.73 31.63
C ASP A 596 61.91 28.91 32.07
N THR A 597 62.12 27.61 32.30
CA THR A 597 61.03 26.70 32.70
C THR A 597 61.46 25.86 33.89
N LEU A 598 60.68 25.92 34.97
CA LEU A 598 60.71 24.93 36.04
C LEU A 598 59.61 23.91 35.81
N ALA A 599 59.94 22.63 35.86
CA ALA A 599 58.98 21.54 35.75
C ALA A 599 59.16 20.56 36.91
N ARG A 600 58.07 19.89 37.30
CA ARG A 600 58.11 18.81 38.29
C ARG A 600 57.86 17.48 37.58
N LEU A 601 58.74 16.51 37.81
CA LEU A 601 58.67 15.20 37.15
C LEU A 601 58.01 14.12 38.01
N GLY A 602 57.94 14.35 39.32
CA GLY A 602 57.31 13.48 40.31
C GLY A 602 58.10 13.51 41.63
N GLY A 603 57.43 13.29 42.77
CA GLY A 603 58.09 13.30 44.08
C GLY A 603 58.76 14.65 44.38
N ASP A 604 60.04 14.61 44.74
CA ASP A 604 60.98 15.71 45.00
C ASP A 604 61.84 16.10 43.78
N GLU A 605 61.62 15.48 42.62
CA GLU A 605 62.40 15.73 41.41
C GLU A 605 61.81 16.89 40.59
N MET A 606 62.64 17.92 40.38
CA MET A 606 62.33 19.06 39.53
C MET A 606 63.39 19.19 38.43
N VAL A 607 62.99 19.71 37.27
CA VAL A 607 63.91 20.03 36.18
C VAL A 607 63.76 21.48 35.81
N LEU A 608 64.90 22.16 35.78
CA LEU A 608 65.03 23.53 35.35
C LEU A 608 65.66 23.55 33.95
N LEU A 609 64.97 24.22 33.02
CA LEU A 609 65.46 24.55 31.69
C LEU A 609 65.82 26.03 31.66
N LEU A 610 67.10 26.32 31.42
CA LEU A 610 67.61 27.68 31.23
C LEU A 610 67.95 27.89 29.76
N GLY A 611 67.26 28.85 29.13
CA GLY A 611 67.43 29.16 27.71
C GLY A 611 68.48 30.25 27.44
N SER A 612 68.81 30.44 26.16
CA SER A 612 69.50 31.64 25.65
C SER A 612 70.85 31.98 26.31
N LEU A 613 71.60 30.97 26.77
CA LEU A 613 72.91 31.16 27.41
C LEU A 613 73.99 31.45 26.37
N GLN A 614 74.95 32.34 26.67
CA GLN A 614 76.04 32.68 25.73
C GLN A 614 77.31 31.90 26.04
N GLN A 615 77.59 31.68 27.32
CA GLN A 615 78.74 30.93 27.82
C GLN A 615 78.30 29.78 28.73
N PRO A 616 79.07 28.68 28.82
CA PRO A 616 78.78 27.56 29.70
C PRO A 616 78.56 27.95 31.18
N ASP A 617 79.25 28.99 31.63
CA ASP A 617 79.25 29.42 33.03
C ASP A 617 78.09 30.36 33.37
N ASP A 618 77.30 30.81 32.37
CA ASP A 618 76.16 31.73 32.57
C ASP A 618 75.05 31.12 33.43
N CYS A 619 74.96 29.79 33.50
CA CYS A 619 73.99 29.10 34.34
C CYS A 619 74.39 29.10 35.82
N LEU A 620 75.67 29.25 36.16
CA LEU A 620 76.19 29.07 37.53
C LEU A 620 75.58 30.06 38.55
N PRO A 621 75.42 31.37 38.25
CA PRO A 621 74.80 32.30 39.19
C PRO A 621 73.32 31.98 39.44
N VAL A 622 72.61 31.44 38.44
CA VAL A 622 71.21 31.02 38.61
C VAL A 622 71.15 29.78 39.50
N LEU A 623 72.00 28.79 39.25
CA LEU A 623 72.08 27.57 40.08
C LEU A 623 72.46 27.87 41.53
N GLY A 624 73.38 28.80 41.78
CA GLY A 624 73.73 29.25 43.12
C GLY A 624 72.54 29.86 43.87
N ARG A 625 71.81 30.79 43.23
CA ARG A 625 70.61 31.40 43.82
C ARG A 625 69.50 30.38 44.05
N VAL A 626 69.34 29.39 43.17
CA VAL A 626 68.38 28.29 43.37
C VAL A 626 68.73 27.50 44.63
N LEU A 627 70.00 27.14 44.85
CA LEU A 627 70.42 26.46 46.09
C LEU A 627 70.15 27.30 47.34
N GLU A 628 70.49 28.59 47.31
CA GLU A 628 70.26 29.51 48.44
C GLU A 628 68.78 29.57 48.83
N VAL A 629 67.90 29.75 47.84
CA VAL A 629 66.46 29.91 48.05
C VAL A 629 65.77 28.60 48.45
N VAL A 630 66.29 27.44 48.02
CA VAL A 630 65.81 26.14 48.49
C VAL A 630 66.17 25.92 49.97
N ASN A 631 67.35 26.38 50.41
CA ASN A 631 67.83 26.24 51.79
C ASN A 631 67.13 27.17 52.81
N GLU A 632 66.30 28.10 52.34
CA GLU A 632 65.52 28.96 53.23
C GLU A 632 64.43 28.14 53.96
N PRO A 633 64.24 28.29 55.29
CA PRO A 633 63.20 27.57 56.01
C PRO A 633 61.79 27.79 55.41
N VAL A 634 61.01 26.71 55.27
CA VAL A 634 59.61 26.74 54.85
C VAL A 634 58.72 26.64 56.08
N THR A 635 57.73 27.54 56.20
CA THR A 635 56.72 27.45 57.26
C THR A 635 55.73 26.36 56.90
N LEU A 636 55.65 25.33 57.74
CA LEU A 636 54.75 24.20 57.58
C LEU A 636 53.56 24.33 58.55
N PRO A 637 52.45 23.59 58.36
CA PRO A 637 51.32 23.60 59.29
C PRO A 637 51.73 23.34 60.75
N GLU A 638 52.74 22.49 60.97
CA GLU A 638 53.31 22.18 62.28
C GLU A 638 54.84 22.32 62.31
N GLY A 639 55.35 23.56 62.37
CA GLY A 639 56.77 23.86 62.57
C GLY A 639 57.46 24.46 61.35
N GLN A 640 58.77 24.18 61.19
CA GLN A 640 59.56 24.64 60.05
C GLN A 640 60.27 23.45 59.41
N GLY A 641 60.15 23.34 58.09
CA GLY A 641 60.88 22.38 57.28
C GLY A 641 62.10 23.05 56.65
N ASN A 642 63.24 22.36 56.67
CA ASN A 642 64.42 22.79 55.93
C ASN A 642 64.88 21.65 55.02
N VAL A 643 65.07 21.95 53.74
CA VAL A 643 65.61 21.04 52.73
C VAL A 643 66.77 21.71 52.03
N SER A 644 67.64 20.92 51.43
CA SER A 644 68.63 21.42 50.49
C SER A 644 68.37 20.84 49.11
N ALA A 645 69.16 21.21 48.10
CA ALA A 645 69.03 20.63 46.78
C ALA A 645 70.36 20.08 46.27
N SER A 646 70.27 18.92 45.62
CA SER A 646 71.32 18.38 44.79
C SER A 646 70.96 18.62 43.33
N ILE A 647 71.81 19.36 42.63
CA ILE A 647 71.58 19.73 41.22
C ILE A 647 72.64 19.08 40.34
N GLY A 648 72.22 18.51 39.22
CA GLY A 648 73.08 18.08 38.13
C GLY A 648 72.69 18.81 36.87
N TYR A 649 73.66 19.32 36.12
CA TYR A 649 73.33 20.04 34.89
C TYR A 649 74.16 19.61 33.70
N SER A 650 73.54 19.73 32.52
CA SER A 650 74.09 19.47 31.21
C SER A 650 73.81 20.64 30.28
N LEU A 651 74.66 20.81 29.25
CA LEU A 651 74.58 21.91 28.31
C LEU A 651 74.38 21.40 26.88
N TYR A 652 73.43 21.96 26.16
CA TYR A 652 73.32 21.76 24.72
C TYR A 652 74.14 22.84 23.98
N PRO A 653 74.87 22.48 22.91
CA PRO A 653 75.03 21.14 22.32
C PRO A 653 76.23 20.34 22.90
N LEU A 654 76.81 20.75 24.02
CA LEU A 654 78.07 20.19 24.53
C LEU A 654 77.94 18.75 25.06
N ASP A 655 76.85 18.45 25.74
CA ASP A 655 76.64 17.22 26.51
C ASP A 655 75.58 16.29 25.89
N GLY A 656 74.98 16.69 24.75
CA GLY A 656 73.99 15.91 24.00
C GLY A 656 73.18 16.77 23.03
N ASP A 657 72.53 16.11 22.06
CA ASP A 657 71.75 16.78 20.99
C ASP A 657 70.24 16.59 21.11
N THR A 658 69.78 15.70 21.99
CA THR A 658 68.35 15.42 22.19
C THR A 658 67.92 15.68 23.65
N PRO A 659 66.63 16.01 23.90
CA PRO A 659 66.10 16.17 25.25
C PRO A 659 66.42 14.97 26.15
N GLU A 660 66.24 13.76 25.64
CA GLU A 660 66.43 12.51 26.38
C GLU A 660 67.90 12.30 26.80
N GLN A 661 68.85 12.66 25.91
CA GLN A 661 70.27 12.60 26.23
C GLN A 661 70.64 13.61 27.31
N LEU A 662 70.25 14.87 27.12
CA LEU A 662 70.55 15.97 28.03
C LEU A 662 69.97 15.75 29.44
N MET A 663 68.71 15.30 29.52
CA MET A 663 68.06 14.96 30.79
C MET A 663 68.76 13.79 31.49
N ARG A 664 69.11 12.73 30.75
CA ARG A 664 69.79 11.55 31.32
C ARG A 664 71.16 11.89 31.89
N VAL A 665 71.96 12.70 31.20
CA VAL A 665 73.30 13.07 31.69
C VAL A 665 73.24 14.12 32.81
N ALA A 666 72.22 15.00 32.82
CA ALA A 666 71.95 15.89 33.94
C ALA A 666 71.55 15.11 35.21
N ASP A 667 70.69 14.09 35.08
CA ASP A 667 70.30 13.18 36.16
C ASP A 667 71.52 12.43 36.74
N GLN A 668 72.42 11.91 35.90
CA GLN A 668 73.69 11.30 36.35
C GLN A 668 74.58 12.27 37.13
N ALA A 669 74.66 13.53 36.68
CA ALA A 669 75.40 14.57 37.38
C ALA A 669 74.75 14.93 38.73
N MET A 670 73.42 14.87 38.83
CA MET A 670 72.65 15.15 40.05
C MET A 670 72.90 14.06 41.08
N TYR A 671 72.92 12.80 40.66
CA TYR A 671 73.31 11.68 41.53
C TYR A 671 74.75 11.83 42.05
N THR A 672 75.66 12.33 41.21
CA THR A 672 77.04 12.63 41.61
C THR A 672 77.09 13.76 42.65
N SER A 673 76.23 14.79 42.51
CA SER A 673 76.05 15.84 43.52
C SER A 673 75.60 15.26 44.86
N LYS A 674 74.61 14.35 44.87
CA LYS A 674 74.14 13.68 46.10
C LYS A 674 75.25 12.92 46.83
N GLN A 675 76.05 12.16 46.09
CA GLN A 675 77.15 11.38 46.66
C GLN A 675 78.31 12.25 47.17
N SER A 676 78.48 13.44 46.60
CA SER A 676 79.58 14.35 46.92
C SER A 676 79.31 15.26 48.12
N GLY A 677 78.27 14.98 48.93
CA GLY A 677 77.97 15.69 50.16
C GLY A 677 76.76 16.63 50.09
N LYS A 678 75.89 16.49 49.07
CA LYS A 678 74.60 17.21 48.95
C LYS A 678 74.76 18.74 48.87
N ASN A 679 73.63 19.46 48.78
CA ASN A 679 73.55 20.93 48.76
C ASN A 679 74.56 21.60 47.79
N ARG A 680 74.58 21.14 46.53
CA ARG A 680 75.53 21.61 45.52
C ARG A 680 75.03 21.33 44.11
N PHE A 681 75.63 21.98 43.13
CA PHE A 681 75.46 21.64 41.72
C PHE A 681 76.72 20.97 41.14
N THR A 682 76.52 20.00 40.25
CA THR A 682 77.60 19.29 39.55
C THR A 682 77.34 19.34 38.05
N ARG A 683 78.36 19.71 37.26
CA ARG A 683 78.30 19.64 35.80
C ARG A 683 78.55 18.20 35.34
N TYR A 684 77.81 17.75 34.33
CA TYR A 684 78.19 16.53 33.63
C TYR A 684 79.56 16.69 32.95
N ARG A 685 80.44 15.70 33.11
CA ARG A 685 81.72 15.60 32.38
C ARG A 685 81.82 14.19 31.80
N ALA A 686 81.87 14.09 30.48
CA ALA A 686 82.09 12.80 29.82
C ALA A 686 83.48 12.25 30.18
N GLY A 687 83.54 11.15 30.93
CA GLY A 687 84.76 10.33 31.09
C GLY A 687 85.46 10.31 32.45
N SER A 688 84.93 10.87 33.55
CA SER A 688 85.61 10.81 34.86
C SER A 688 85.09 9.69 35.77
N SER A 689 85.58 8.46 35.54
CA SER A 689 85.88 7.56 36.64
C SER A 689 87.24 7.97 37.25
N THR A 690 87.26 8.25 38.55
CA THR A 690 88.42 8.47 39.45
C THR A 690 89.13 9.85 39.51
N VAL A 691 89.06 10.44 40.72
CA VAL A 691 90.00 11.29 41.51
C VAL A 691 90.70 12.50 40.86
N GLY A 692 90.47 13.69 41.45
CA GLY A 692 91.45 14.80 41.45
C GLY A 692 90.91 16.24 41.56
N GLY A 693 90.83 16.77 42.78
CA GLY A 693 91.34 18.10 43.17
C GLY A 693 90.65 19.42 42.74
N GLY A 694 89.89 20.01 43.66
CA GLY A 694 89.99 21.44 44.06
C GLY A 694 88.83 22.39 43.70
N PRO A 695 88.62 23.52 44.42
CA PRO A 695 89.05 23.86 45.79
C PRO A 695 87.88 23.99 46.79
N ALA A 696 88.16 23.71 48.06
CA ALA A 696 87.28 23.97 49.20
C ALA A 696 87.48 25.41 49.69
N LEU A 697 86.39 26.12 50.02
CA LEU A 697 86.46 27.34 50.82
C LEU A 697 86.74 26.95 52.29
N ALA A 698 87.82 27.50 52.84
CA ALA A 698 88.22 27.31 54.24
C ALA A 698 87.48 28.29 55.18
N PRO A 699 87.23 27.91 56.45
CA PRO A 699 86.62 28.76 57.45
C PRO A 699 87.68 29.61 58.18
N ALA A 700 87.34 30.85 58.50
CA ALA A 700 88.14 31.71 59.37
C ALA A 700 87.82 31.39 60.84
N THR A 701 88.85 31.04 61.61
CA THR A 701 88.81 30.93 63.07
C THR A 701 89.52 32.11 63.73
N GLY A 702 88.97 32.53 64.87
CA GLY A 702 89.56 33.43 65.87
C GLY A 702 88.43 33.91 66.76
N GLY A 703 88.39 33.71 68.07
CA GLY A 703 89.33 33.20 69.06
C GLY A 703 88.91 33.77 70.42
N ALA A 704 89.39 33.14 71.50
CA ALA A 704 89.24 33.46 72.94
C ALA A 704 87.94 32.96 73.60
N ASP A 705 87.96 31.94 74.46
CA ASP A 705 88.61 31.67 75.76
C ASP A 705 87.73 31.95 77.00
N THR A 706 87.76 30.93 77.86
CA THR A 706 87.51 30.87 79.32
C THR A 706 86.12 31.17 79.92
N ASP A 707 85.50 30.05 80.30
CA ASP A 707 85.08 29.63 81.65
C ASP A 707 84.21 30.52 82.57
N GLN A 708 83.07 29.92 82.91
CA GLN A 708 82.47 29.73 84.25
C GLN A 708 82.58 30.83 85.32
N ALA A 709 81.40 31.30 85.73
CA ALA A 709 80.89 31.32 87.11
C ALA A 709 79.45 31.89 87.06
N GLU A 710 78.43 31.43 87.78
CA GLU A 710 78.18 30.28 88.64
C GLU A 710 76.69 30.35 89.01
N ALA A 711 76.13 29.19 89.41
CA ALA A 711 75.02 29.01 90.34
C ALA A 711 73.58 29.36 89.94
N GLY A 712 72.70 28.35 90.10
CA GLY A 712 71.42 28.58 90.78
C GLY A 712 70.23 27.69 90.44
N ALA A 713 70.25 26.45 90.95
CA ALA A 713 69.11 25.70 91.52
C ALA A 713 67.92 25.27 90.64
N GLY A 714 67.61 23.96 90.71
CA GLY A 714 66.29 23.40 90.41
C GLY A 714 66.35 22.04 89.74
#